data_AF-A0A1I1ENK1-F1
#
_entry.id   AF-A0A1I1ENK1-F1
#
_cell.length_a   1.000
_cell.length_b   1.000
_cell.length_c   1.000
_cell.angle_alpha   90.00
_cell.angle_beta   90.00
_cell.angle_gamma   90.00
#
_symmetry.space_group_name_H-M   'P 1'
#
loop_
_entity.id
_entity.type
_entity.pdbx_description
1 polymer ?
#
loop_
_entity_poly.entity_id
_entity_poly.type
_entity_poly.pdbx_seq_one_letter_code
_entity_poly.pdbx_strand_id
1 'polypeptide(L)'
;MKYLNRLLVFGGLLSIISSCADPDPLEFEVEKPEGWDAQQEINEYASLKSYINSTSNADFKLGGAVSISEYNNKGVMHRLINRNFDELTLHYGMKHGAIVRANGDIDLTQVNELITTAEQAGTSIYGHTLTWHANQNASYLNSLLEPLVIESPSIPNDLDKSGLMDGSFTGYTSNTAEENITIAENEGIGDETNAIQFAVPSGSAHAEDFQFSTPDIPVMTDHEYEVIFFIKSDMPGEVSISFDGLNENMPLIDYNNDGEATETFQTDFAWKEIRFRISDFESDSFSLNFNFGAQPGVNYMIDITNLYVYDLEGEPMQNNLVANGNFESGTGWGGWGNGSTRGLTEDGLGFGNEGKAFFVTNPSITSGYWSVQTVYNFPEPLESGETYILSFWVKGDAEGIIRPELQSPNYSSDGFGQVNVGTEWKRVEVQTTVNADDRGRLIFSYGEFAGTVYLDNVSLTNAAGGGGSTTILVRDDATKSAIIEEELERYISTVVTATPYVDAWDVVNEPMDDGNPYELKSEARDSNVQDDEFYWQDYLGKDYAVKAFNLARQYGEPEDLLFINDYNLEYNLDKCKGIIEYVEYIESQGAQVDGIGTQMHISIDSDREKIAEMFRLLAASGKLVKVSELDVRTNADEPTPEVLEQQADMYRFVVESYLANVPKEQRYGITVWGISDSPENASWLAGEYQGLWDINLNRKPAYKSFAEALSDM
;
A
#
# COMPACT_ATOMS: atom_id res chain seq x y z
N MET A 1 20.40 -52.91 -58.49
CA MET A 1 19.24 -53.82 -58.26
C MET A 1 18.10 -53.32 -59.12
N LYS A 2 17.70 -54.10 -60.13
CA LYS A 2 16.34 -54.69 -60.23
C LYS A 2 15.23 -53.63 -60.13
N TYR A 3 14.64 -53.17 -61.24
CA TYR A 3 13.42 -53.75 -61.88
C TYR A 3 12.18 -53.52 -61.00
N LEU A 4 11.05 -52.88 -61.38
CA LEU A 4 10.34 -52.70 -62.65
C LEU A 4 9.41 -51.46 -62.47
N ASN A 5 9.33 -50.45 -63.35
CA ASN A 5 8.67 -50.43 -64.68
C ASN A 5 7.14 -50.21 -64.57
N ARG A 6 6.56 -49.09 -65.01
CA ARG A 6 5.98 -48.84 -66.36
C ARG A 6 5.10 -47.58 -66.23
N LEU A 7 4.85 -46.68 -67.18
CA LEU A 7 5.11 -46.50 -68.61
C LEU A 7 4.51 -45.12 -68.96
N LEU A 8 5.20 -44.31 -69.78
CA LEU A 8 4.65 -43.24 -70.65
C LEU A 8 4.02 -42.03 -69.89
N VAL A 9 4.30 -40.77 -70.23
CA VAL A 9 3.81 -40.11 -71.45
C VAL A 9 4.67 -38.87 -71.73
N PHE A 10 5.25 -38.82 -72.93
CA PHE A 10 5.75 -37.60 -73.56
C PHE A 10 4.81 -37.31 -74.75
N GLY A 11 4.24 -36.11 -74.77
CA GLY A 11 3.85 -35.35 -75.97
C GLY A 11 2.78 -35.90 -76.92
N GLY A 12 1.63 -35.23 -76.97
CA GLY A 12 0.68 -35.38 -78.07
C GLY A 12 -0.58 -34.53 -77.98
N LEU A 13 -0.53 -33.34 -78.58
CA LEU A 13 -1.58 -32.65 -79.34
C LEU A 13 -2.98 -32.37 -78.74
N LEU A 14 -3.33 -31.08 -78.82
CA LEU A 14 -4.64 -30.51 -79.18
C LEU A 14 -5.89 -31.01 -78.42
N SER A 15 -6.30 -30.20 -77.45
CA SER A 15 -7.68 -29.75 -77.35
C SER A 15 -7.72 -28.45 -76.55
N ILE A 16 -7.80 -27.34 -77.28
CA ILE A 16 -8.28 -26.05 -76.78
C ILE A 16 -9.73 -26.29 -76.35
N ILE A 17 -9.97 -26.45 -75.05
CA ILE A 17 -11.32 -26.27 -74.50
C ILE A 17 -11.39 -24.81 -74.11
N SER A 18 -11.80 -24.01 -75.10
CA SER A 18 -12.39 -22.73 -74.84
C SER A 18 -13.62 -22.96 -73.95
N SER A 19 -13.49 -22.69 -72.66
CA SER A 19 -14.65 -22.29 -71.86
C SER A 19 -14.83 -20.80 -72.09
N CYS A 20 -15.32 -20.43 -73.28
CA CYS A 20 -16.11 -19.21 -73.38
C CYS A 20 -17.37 -19.47 -72.55
N ALA A 21 -17.29 -19.21 -71.25
CA ALA A 21 -18.43 -18.61 -70.60
C ALA A 21 -18.43 -17.19 -71.16
N ASP A 22 -19.28 -16.94 -72.18
CA ASP A 22 -19.71 -15.58 -72.43
C ASP A 22 -20.24 -15.08 -71.09
N PRO A 23 -19.67 -14.02 -70.49
CA PRO A 23 -20.34 -13.37 -69.40
C PRO A 23 -21.54 -12.70 -70.05
N ASP A 24 -22.66 -13.41 -70.12
CA ASP A 24 -23.95 -12.77 -70.31
C ASP A 24 -24.01 -11.70 -69.20
N PRO A 25 -23.95 -10.40 -69.54
CA PRO A 25 -24.13 -9.38 -68.53
C PRO A 25 -25.50 -9.64 -67.91
N LEU A 26 -25.55 -9.73 -66.58
CA LEU A 26 -26.80 -9.89 -65.85
C LEU A 26 -27.82 -8.89 -66.42
N GLU A 27 -29.00 -9.36 -66.84
CA GLU A 27 -30.07 -8.54 -67.45
C GLU A 27 -30.66 -7.48 -66.49
N PHE A 28 -30.06 -7.31 -65.31
CA PHE A 28 -30.37 -6.28 -64.35
C PHE A 28 -29.06 -5.62 -63.90
N GLU A 29 -28.94 -4.32 -64.17
CA GLU A 29 -27.95 -3.48 -63.48
C GLU A 29 -28.41 -3.38 -62.02
N VAL A 30 -27.64 -3.98 -61.10
CA VAL A 30 -27.81 -3.70 -59.68
C VAL A 30 -27.17 -2.34 -59.44
N GLU A 31 -28.01 -1.34 -59.21
CA GLU A 31 -27.55 -0.01 -58.81
C GLU A 31 -26.74 -0.18 -57.52
N LYS A 32 -25.47 0.26 -57.53
CA LYS A 32 -24.61 0.20 -56.34
C LYS A 32 -25.31 0.98 -55.21
N PRO A 33 -25.30 0.48 -53.96
CA PRO A 33 -25.89 1.20 -52.84
C PRO A 33 -25.32 2.63 -52.73
N GLU A 34 -26.16 3.61 -52.38
CA GLU A 34 -25.70 4.97 -52.08
C GLU A 34 -24.58 4.92 -51.02
N GLY A 35 -23.45 5.57 -51.30
CA GLY A 35 -22.27 5.59 -50.42
C GLY A 35 -21.21 4.51 -50.69
N TRP A 36 -21.48 3.50 -51.54
CA TRP A 36 -20.52 2.43 -51.82
C TRP A 36 -19.25 2.93 -52.53
N ASP A 37 -19.39 3.82 -53.52
CA ASP A 37 -18.24 4.39 -54.23
C ASP A 37 -17.38 5.29 -53.32
N ALA A 38 -18.01 6.08 -52.43
CA ALA A 38 -17.30 6.91 -51.45
C ALA A 38 -16.52 6.06 -50.43
N GLN A 39 -17.10 4.95 -49.95
CA GLN A 39 -16.40 4.03 -49.05
C GLN A 39 -15.25 3.29 -49.76
N GLN A 40 -15.41 2.95 -51.06
CA GLN A 40 -14.31 2.38 -51.84
C GLN A 40 -13.13 3.34 -51.95
N GLU A 41 -13.37 4.62 -52.24
CA GLU A 41 -12.32 5.63 -52.31
C GLU A 41 -11.54 5.74 -50.98
N ILE A 42 -12.23 5.76 -49.84
CA ILE A 42 -11.58 5.80 -48.51
C ILE A 42 -10.78 4.50 -48.25
N ASN A 43 -11.30 3.36 -48.68
CA ASN A 43 -10.61 2.08 -48.51
C ASN A 43 -9.36 1.92 -49.39
N GLU A 44 -9.21 2.73 -50.44
CA GLU A 44 -8.01 2.75 -51.28
C GLU A 44 -6.80 3.45 -50.65
N TYR A 45 -7.02 4.26 -49.59
CA TYR A 45 -5.90 4.94 -48.91
C TYR A 45 -4.88 3.91 -48.36
N ALA A 46 -3.60 4.26 -48.40
CA ALA A 46 -2.54 3.43 -47.85
C ALA A 46 -2.62 3.40 -46.31
N SER A 47 -1.73 2.64 -45.67
CA SER A 47 -1.58 2.67 -44.20
C SER A 47 -1.10 4.04 -43.71
N LEU A 48 -1.57 4.50 -42.55
CA LEU A 48 -1.30 5.86 -42.06
C LEU A 48 0.20 6.22 -42.03
N LYS A 49 1.05 5.40 -41.41
CA LYS A 49 2.51 5.64 -41.39
C LYS A 49 3.21 5.77 -42.75
N SER A 50 2.58 5.30 -43.84
CA SER A 50 3.16 5.46 -45.19
C SER A 50 3.05 6.89 -45.74
N TYR A 51 2.22 7.73 -45.13
CA TYR A 51 2.07 9.13 -45.51
C TYR A 51 3.12 10.03 -44.86
N ILE A 52 3.83 9.56 -43.82
CA ILE A 52 4.90 10.31 -43.16
C ILE A 52 6.23 10.00 -43.85
N ASN A 53 6.98 11.03 -44.24
CA ASN A 53 8.33 10.82 -44.74
C ASN A 53 9.30 10.60 -43.57
N SER A 54 9.63 9.33 -43.31
CA SER A 54 10.51 8.93 -42.20
C SER A 54 11.95 9.42 -42.33
N THR A 55 12.39 9.84 -43.52
CA THR A 55 13.74 10.41 -43.70
C THR A 55 13.78 11.86 -43.23
N SER A 56 12.71 12.63 -43.49
CA SER A 56 12.63 14.00 -42.99
C SER A 56 12.19 14.04 -41.53
N ASN A 57 11.42 13.07 -41.03
CA ASN A 57 10.85 13.09 -39.67
C ASN A 57 11.18 11.81 -38.92
N ALA A 58 12.46 11.49 -38.81
CA ALA A 58 12.94 10.23 -38.23
C ALA A 58 12.52 10.05 -36.76
N ASP A 59 12.40 11.15 -36.02
CA ASP A 59 12.10 11.14 -34.59
C ASP A 59 10.58 11.25 -34.29
N PHE A 60 9.76 11.49 -35.32
CA PHE A 60 8.31 11.58 -35.16
C PHE A 60 7.67 10.19 -35.05
N LYS A 61 6.89 9.97 -34.00
CA LYS A 61 6.16 8.72 -33.75
C LYS A 61 4.67 8.90 -34.02
N LEU A 62 4.15 8.12 -34.97
CA LEU A 62 2.70 7.95 -35.10
C LEU A 62 2.24 6.78 -34.24
N GLY A 63 1.55 7.10 -33.14
CA GLY A 63 1.12 6.14 -32.13
C GLY A 63 -0.33 5.69 -32.29
N GLY A 64 -0.64 4.48 -31.83
CA GLY A 64 -2.02 4.00 -31.73
C GLY A 64 -2.28 3.35 -30.38
N ALA A 65 -3.44 3.66 -29.79
CA ALA A 65 -3.81 3.09 -28.50
C ALA A 65 -4.45 1.69 -28.63
N VAL A 66 -4.12 0.78 -27.73
CA VAL A 66 -4.65 -0.60 -27.75
C VAL A 66 -4.66 -1.21 -26.34
N SER A 67 -5.55 -2.16 -26.07
CA SER A 67 -5.44 -2.97 -24.85
C SER A 67 -4.37 -4.06 -25.00
N ILE A 68 -3.76 -4.48 -23.89
CA ILE A 68 -2.80 -5.60 -23.86
C ILE A 68 -3.42 -6.85 -24.51
N SER A 69 -4.66 -7.18 -24.12
CA SER A 69 -5.33 -8.39 -24.60
C SER A 69 -5.52 -8.39 -26.12
N GLU A 70 -5.94 -7.26 -26.70
CA GLU A 70 -6.18 -7.16 -28.15
C GLU A 70 -4.89 -7.26 -28.97
N TYR A 71 -3.79 -6.74 -28.42
CA TYR A 71 -2.49 -6.79 -29.06
C TYR A 71 -1.84 -8.18 -28.96
N ASN A 72 -1.83 -8.79 -27.76
CA ASN A 72 -1.20 -10.11 -27.52
C ASN A 72 -1.95 -11.24 -28.22
N ASN A 73 -3.27 -11.11 -28.42
CA ASN A 73 -4.05 -12.09 -29.17
C ASN A 73 -3.68 -12.17 -30.68
N LYS A 74 -2.79 -11.30 -31.17
CA LYS A 74 -2.32 -11.26 -32.58
C LYS A 74 -3.49 -11.22 -33.58
N GLY A 75 -4.60 -10.62 -33.14
CA GLY A 75 -5.87 -10.54 -33.85
C GLY A 75 -5.93 -9.42 -34.88
N VAL A 76 -7.14 -8.91 -35.13
CA VAL A 76 -7.34 -7.81 -36.08
C VAL A 76 -6.68 -6.53 -35.60
N MET A 77 -6.84 -6.17 -34.31
CA MET A 77 -6.25 -4.97 -33.73
C MET A 77 -4.73 -4.98 -33.77
N HIS A 78 -4.07 -6.09 -33.39
CA HIS A 78 -2.62 -6.24 -33.55
C HIS A 78 -2.14 -5.92 -34.97
N ARG A 79 -2.81 -6.45 -36.01
CA ARG A 79 -2.46 -6.16 -37.40
C ARG A 79 -2.77 -4.72 -37.80
N LEU A 80 -3.87 -4.16 -37.29
CA LEU A 80 -4.25 -2.78 -37.55
C LEU A 80 -3.20 -1.82 -36.99
N ILE A 81 -2.77 -2.03 -35.74
CA ILE A 81 -1.73 -1.25 -35.07
C ILE A 81 -0.44 -1.32 -35.88
N ASN A 82 0.12 -2.53 -36.06
CA ASN A 82 1.43 -2.70 -36.70
C ASN A 82 1.45 -2.27 -38.16
N ARG A 83 0.29 -2.26 -38.85
CA ARG A 83 0.17 -1.77 -40.21
C ARG A 83 0.16 -0.26 -40.31
N ASN A 84 -0.48 0.44 -39.36
CA ASN A 84 -0.73 1.88 -39.47
C ASN A 84 0.17 2.76 -38.62
N PHE A 85 0.73 2.24 -37.54
CA PHE A 85 1.43 3.00 -36.52
C PHE A 85 2.87 2.49 -36.35
N ASP A 86 3.70 3.35 -35.77
CA ASP A 86 5.11 3.08 -35.44
C ASP A 86 5.29 2.74 -33.96
N GLU A 87 4.37 3.25 -33.13
CA GLU A 87 4.37 3.15 -31.68
C GLU A 87 2.98 2.72 -31.18
N LEU A 88 2.94 2.01 -30.06
CA LEU A 88 1.70 1.74 -29.34
C LEU A 88 1.72 2.36 -27.94
N THR A 89 0.55 2.80 -27.49
CA THR A 89 0.32 3.21 -26.11
C THR A 89 -0.78 2.31 -25.55
N LEU A 90 -0.60 1.80 -24.34
CA LEU A 90 -1.59 0.89 -23.76
C LEU A 90 -2.69 1.65 -23.06
N HIS A 91 -3.92 1.15 -23.14
CA HIS A 91 -5.04 1.67 -22.35
C HIS A 91 -4.78 1.53 -20.84
N TYR A 92 -5.34 0.50 -20.21
CA TYR A 92 -5.20 0.28 -18.76
C TYR A 92 -3.91 -0.47 -18.38
N GLY A 93 -3.35 -1.26 -19.30
CA GLY A 93 -2.45 -2.38 -18.96
C GLY A 93 -1.07 -2.06 -18.37
N MET A 94 -0.66 -0.79 -18.30
CA MET A 94 0.60 -0.36 -17.68
C MET A 94 0.39 0.71 -16.61
N LYS A 95 -0.86 0.91 -16.16
CA LYS A 95 -1.17 1.80 -15.04
C LYS A 95 -0.93 1.05 -13.73
N HIS A 96 -0.61 1.78 -12.65
CA HIS A 96 -0.34 1.22 -11.32
C HIS A 96 -1.40 0.20 -10.88
N GLY A 97 -2.70 0.53 -10.97
CA GLY A 97 -3.79 -0.38 -10.58
C GLY A 97 -3.91 -1.64 -11.44
N ALA A 98 -3.33 -1.68 -12.63
CA ALA A 98 -3.36 -2.85 -13.51
C ALA A 98 -2.27 -3.87 -13.17
N ILE A 99 -1.14 -3.40 -12.62
CA ILE A 99 0.06 -4.21 -12.39
C ILE A 99 0.36 -4.42 -10.91
N VAL A 100 -0.13 -3.57 -10.01
CA VAL A 100 0.05 -3.72 -8.56
C VAL A 100 -1.15 -4.45 -7.96
N ARG A 101 -0.89 -5.57 -7.30
CA ARG A 101 -1.89 -6.40 -6.63
C ARG A 101 -2.24 -5.85 -5.25
N ALA A 102 -3.32 -6.35 -4.64
CA ALA A 102 -3.77 -5.91 -3.31
C ALA A 102 -2.74 -6.11 -2.20
N ASN A 103 -1.80 -7.04 -2.37
CA ASN A 103 -0.68 -7.29 -1.47
C ASN A 103 0.60 -6.53 -1.84
N GLY A 104 0.57 -5.64 -2.84
CA GLY A 104 1.73 -4.85 -3.29
C GLY A 104 2.60 -5.52 -4.35
N ASP A 105 2.37 -6.79 -4.67
CA ASP A 105 3.12 -7.49 -5.72
C ASP A 105 2.92 -6.82 -7.09
N ILE A 106 4.01 -6.66 -7.83
CA ILE A 106 3.98 -6.11 -9.18
C ILE A 106 3.98 -7.26 -10.20
N ASP A 107 2.87 -7.46 -10.89
CA ASP A 107 2.69 -8.46 -11.93
C ASP A 107 2.87 -7.87 -13.32
N LEU A 108 4.07 -8.07 -13.89
CA LEU A 108 4.42 -7.64 -15.24
C LEU A 108 4.26 -8.75 -16.29
N THR A 109 3.63 -9.87 -15.96
CA THR A 109 3.59 -11.05 -16.86
C THR A 109 3.03 -10.69 -18.24
N GLN A 110 1.87 -10.01 -18.28
CA GLN A 110 1.24 -9.65 -19.55
C GLN A 110 1.97 -8.50 -20.26
N VAL A 111 2.59 -7.59 -19.51
CA VAL A 111 3.42 -6.50 -20.04
C VAL A 111 4.66 -7.07 -20.74
N ASN A 112 5.32 -8.04 -20.14
CA ASN A 112 6.49 -8.71 -20.72
C ASN A 112 6.14 -9.51 -21.99
N GLU A 113 4.97 -10.16 -22.01
CA GLU A 113 4.46 -10.82 -23.22
C GLU A 113 4.16 -9.79 -24.34
N LEU A 114 3.61 -8.64 -23.97
CA LEU A 114 3.37 -7.54 -24.91
C LEU A 114 4.68 -6.98 -25.46
N ILE A 115 5.66 -6.68 -24.61
CA ILE A 115 6.99 -6.21 -25.02
C ILE A 115 7.59 -7.19 -26.04
N THR A 116 7.58 -8.48 -25.72
CA THR A 116 8.06 -9.53 -26.64
C THR A 116 7.30 -9.51 -27.98
N THR A 117 5.98 -9.30 -27.93
CA THR A 117 5.14 -9.27 -29.13
C THR A 117 5.37 -8.01 -29.98
N ALA A 118 5.58 -6.86 -29.35
CA ALA A 118 5.85 -5.59 -29.99
C ALA A 118 7.25 -5.56 -30.62
N GLU A 119 8.25 -6.07 -29.90
CA GLU A 119 9.62 -6.22 -30.39
C GLU A 119 9.67 -7.13 -31.63
N GLN A 120 8.98 -8.27 -31.60
CA GLN A 120 8.85 -9.16 -32.76
C GLN A 120 8.18 -8.50 -33.96
N ALA A 121 7.28 -7.54 -33.72
CA ALA A 121 6.62 -6.76 -34.76
C ALA A 121 7.41 -5.51 -35.18
N GLY A 122 8.47 -5.14 -34.45
CA GLY A 122 9.23 -3.90 -34.66
C GLY A 122 8.41 -2.64 -34.39
N THR A 123 7.50 -2.69 -33.42
CA THR A 123 6.64 -1.55 -33.01
C THR A 123 7.12 -1.06 -31.65
N SER A 124 7.41 0.24 -31.51
CA SER A 124 7.86 0.79 -30.22
C SER A 124 6.71 0.87 -29.22
N ILE A 125 7.05 0.99 -27.94
CA ILE A 125 6.07 1.13 -26.85
C ILE A 125 6.29 2.46 -26.16
N TYR A 126 5.20 3.19 -25.98
CA TYR A 126 5.11 4.35 -25.11
C TYR A 126 4.46 3.94 -23.80
N GLY A 127 5.18 4.08 -22.70
CA GLY A 127 4.72 3.77 -21.36
C GLY A 127 3.68 4.79 -20.91
N HIS A 128 2.43 4.34 -20.77
CA HIS A 128 1.30 5.24 -20.55
C HIS A 128 1.45 6.04 -19.26
N THR A 129 1.54 5.43 -18.07
CA THR A 129 1.86 6.26 -16.91
C THR A 129 2.49 5.51 -15.76
N LEU A 130 3.55 6.09 -15.18
CA LEU A 130 4.11 5.62 -13.92
C LEU A 130 3.28 6.15 -12.75
N THR A 131 3.12 7.46 -12.63
CA THR A 131 2.39 8.09 -11.53
C THR A 131 1.16 8.84 -12.03
N TRP A 132 0.01 8.54 -11.41
CA TRP A 132 -1.26 9.21 -11.68
C TRP A 132 -2.07 9.28 -10.40
N HIS A 133 -3.06 10.17 -10.33
CA HIS A 133 -4.01 10.20 -9.23
C HIS A 133 -5.07 9.12 -9.36
N ALA A 134 -5.52 8.79 -10.58
CA ALA A 134 -6.53 7.77 -10.83
C ALA A 134 -5.92 6.43 -11.30
N ASN A 135 -6.76 5.39 -11.36
CA ASN A 135 -6.39 4.01 -11.72
C ASN A 135 -5.15 3.51 -10.94
N GLN A 136 -5.06 3.89 -9.68
CA GLN A 136 -4.08 3.37 -8.74
C GLN A 136 -4.69 2.18 -8.00
N ASN A 137 -3.86 1.24 -7.52
CA ASN A 137 -4.29 0.36 -6.45
C ASN A 137 -4.32 1.14 -5.12
N ALA A 138 -5.29 2.04 -4.99
CA ALA A 138 -5.42 2.93 -3.84
C ALA A 138 -5.71 2.14 -2.55
N SER A 139 -6.39 0.99 -2.62
CA SER A 139 -6.59 0.11 -1.47
C SER A 139 -5.26 -0.36 -0.89
N TYR A 140 -4.31 -0.81 -1.72
CA TYR A 140 -2.97 -1.19 -1.28
C TYR A 140 -2.23 0.01 -0.70
N LEU A 141 -2.17 1.14 -1.44
CA LEU A 141 -1.45 2.34 -0.98
C LEU A 141 -2.00 2.87 0.35
N ASN A 142 -3.33 2.86 0.55
CA ASN A 142 -3.94 3.27 1.80
C ASN A 142 -3.70 2.26 2.94
N SER A 143 -3.62 0.96 2.64
CA SER A 143 -3.27 -0.06 3.66
C SER A 143 -1.88 0.16 4.25
N LEU A 144 -0.95 0.70 3.45
CA LEU A 144 0.38 1.11 3.91
C LEU A 144 0.34 2.30 4.88
N LEU A 145 -0.80 2.99 5.01
CA LEU A 145 -0.95 4.19 5.84
C LEU A 145 -1.83 3.96 7.07
N GLU A 146 -2.44 2.77 7.18
CA GLU A 146 -3.32 2.43 8.29
C GLU A 146 -2.56 2.43 9.63
N PRO A 147 -3.21 2.87 10.73
CA PRO A 147 -2.63 2.75 12.06
C PRO A 147 -2.25 1.31 12.37
N LEU A 148 -1.07 1.12 12.94
CA LEU A 148 -0.64 -0.20 13.38
C LEU A 148 -1.28 -0.49 14.74
N VAL A 149 -2.04 -1.58 14.84
CA VAL A 149 -2.61 -2.06 16.11
C VAL A 149 -1.70 -3.15 16.64
N ILE A 150 -1.20 -2.96 17.86
CA ILE A 150 -0.28 -3.88 18.53
C ILE A 150 -0.98 -4.38 19.78
N GLU A 151 -1.15 -5.69 19.88
CA GLU A 151 -1.72 -6.32 21.06
C GLU A 151 -0.62 -7.08 21.81
N SER A 152 -0.18 -6.54 22.95
CA SER A 152 0.76 -7.27 23.80
C SER A 152 0.03 -8.38 24.58
N PRO A 153 0.64 -9.57 24.74
CA PRO A 153 0.03 -10.64 25.54
C PRO A 153 -0.18 -10.27 27.01
N SER A 154 -1.22 -10.85 27.61
CA SER A 154 -1.48 -10.73 29.05
C SER A 154 -0.70 -11.71 29.92
N ILE A 155 0.13 -12.56 29.31
CA ILE A 155 0.94 -13.62 29.94
C ILE A 155 2.42 -13.22 29.81
N PRO A 156 3.30 -13.55 30.78
CA PRO A 156 4.73 -13.25 30.67
C PRO A 156 5.34 -13.78 29.37
N ASN A 157 6.30 -13.03 28.83
CA ASN A 157 7.09 -13.47 27.69
C ASN A 157 8.16 -14.46 28.15
N ASP A 158 8.14 -15.67 27.60
CA ASP A 158 9.09 -16.75 27.89
C ASP A 158 10.41 -16.59 27.12
N LEU A 159 10.44 -15.74 26.08
CA LEU A 159 11.67 -15.39 25.36
C LEU A 159 12.53 -14.40 26.17
N ASP A 160 13.80 -14.76 26.42
CA ASP A 160 14.78 -13.84 26.99
C ASP A 160 15.25 -12.80 25.95
N LYS A 161 14.79 -11.56 26.12
CA LYS A 161 15.16 -10.42 25.26
C LYS A 161 16.34 -9.60 25.76
N SER A 162 16.96 -9.97 26.89
CA SER A 162 18.00 -9.15 27.52
C SER A 162 19.18 -8.87 26.58
N GLY A 163 19.64 -9.88 25.85
CA GLY A 163 20.71 -9.74 24.86
C GLY A 163 20.35 -8.86 23.66
N LEU A 164 19.07 -8.74 23.32
CA LEU A 164 18.62 -7.81 22.27
C LEU A 164 18.53 -6.38 22.81
N MET A 165 17.97 -6.23 24.01
CA MET A 165 17.76 -4.92 24.65
C MET A 165 19.07 -4.20 24.99
N ASP A 166 20.14 -4.94 25.30
CA ASP A 166 21.46 -4.38 25.57
C ASP A 166 22.42 -4.39 24.37
N GLY A 167 21.97 -4.92 23.23
CA GLY A 167 22.74 -5.03 21.98
C GLY A 167 23.91 -6.01 22.02
N SER A 168 24.02 -6.86 23.05
CA SER A 168 25.09 -7.86 23.16
C SER A 168 24.83 -9.12 22.33
N PHE A 169 23.57 -9.34 21.91
CA PHE A 169 23.07 -10.58 21.32
C PHE A 169 23.34 -11.82 22.19
N THR A 170 23.52 -11.65 23.50
CA THR A 170 23.80 -12.77 24.42
C THR A 170 22.70 -13.83 24.33
N GLY A 171 23.08 -15.07 24.03
CA GLY A 171 22.18 -16.21 23.90
C GLY A 171 21.57 -16.40 22.50
N TYR A 172 21.62 -15.39 21.64
CA TYR A 172 21.20 -15.48 20.25
C TYR A 172 22.36 -16.00 19.40
N THR A 173 22.06 -16.68 18.29
CA THR A 173 23.09 -17.19 17.37
C THR A 173 22.74 -16.89 15.93
N SER A 174 23.76 -16.87 15.06
CA SER A 174 23.57 -16.74 13.61
C SER A 174 24.62 -17.54 12.87
N ASN A 175 24.28 -18.03 11.67
CA ASN A 175 25.22 -18.64 10.75
C ASN A 175 25.90 -17.61 9.80
N THR A 176 25.53 -16.33 9.91
CA THR A 176 26.02 -15.22 9.08
C THR A 176 27.00 -14.34 9.86
N ALA A 177 27.78 -13.51 9.17
CA ALA A 177 28.74 -12.59 9.78
C ALA A 177 28.03 -11.56 10.69
N GLU A 178 28.62 -11.28 11.86
CA GLU A 178 28.08 -10.33 12.86
C GLU A 178 27.85 -8.92 12.28
N GLU A 179 28.61 -8.51 11.26
CA GLU A 179 28.44 -7.21 10.59
C GLU A 179 27.11 -7.03 9.85
N ASN A 180 26.39 -8.14 9.60
CA ASN A 180 25.08 -8.13 8.96
C ASN A 180 23.91 -8.08 9.96
N ILE A 181 24.20 -8.03 11.26
CA ILE A 181 23.19 -7.98 12.32
C ILE A 181 23.49 -6.80 13.22
N THR A 182 22.60 -5.81 13.24
CA THR A 182 22.80 -4.57 14.00
C THR A 182 21.55 -4.18 14.77
N ILE A 183 21.72 -3.47 15.89
CA ILE A 183 20.62 -2.79 16.55
C ILE A 183 20.41 -1.45 15.83
N ALA A 184 19.21 -1.26 15.28
CA ALA A 184 18.77 0.00 14.71
C ALA A 184 18.10 0.83 15.83
N GLU A 185 18.83 1.80 16.36
CA GLU A 185 18.41 2.62 17.50
C GLU A 185 17.27 3.57 17.11
N ASN A 186 16.17 3.56 17.87
CA ASN A 186 14.97 4.39 17.62
C ASN A 186 14.26 4.09 16.28
N GLU A 187 14.50 2.93 15.68
CA GLU A 187 13.85 2.49 14.44
C GLU A 187 12.80 1.38 14.67
N GLY A 188 12.50 1.06 15.93
CA GLY A 188 11.43 0.14 16.33
C GLY A 188 10.04 0.79 16.28
N ILE A 189 9.05 0.04 16.74
CA ILE A 189 7.66 0.48 16.78
C ILE A 189 7.36 1.26 18.07
N GLY A 190 7.19 2.57 17.92
CA GLY A 190 6.88 3.51 19.00
C GLY A 190 8.09 4.38 19.37
N ASP A 191 7.84 5.43 20.15
CA ASP A 191 8.87 6.41 20.51
C ASP A 191 10.05 5.78 21.26
N GLU A 192 11.27 6.05 20.79
CA GLU A 192 12.54 5.61 21.40
C GLU A 192 12.68 4.07 21.54
N THR A 193 12.06 3.31 20.63
CA THR A 193 12.16 1.85 20.60
C THR A 193 13.16 1.36 19.55
N ASN A 194 13.80 0.21 19.81
CA ASN A 194 14.85 -0.34 18.94
C ASN A 194 14.34 -1.52 18.10
N ALA A 195 14.90 -1.68 16.91
CA ALA A 195 14.72 -2.86 16.07
C ALA A 195 16.05 -3.61 15.88
N ILE A 196 15.97 -4.89 15.55
CA ILE A 196 17.12 -5.65 15.01
C ILE A 196 17.05 -5.54 13.50
N GLN A 197 18.14 -5.12 12.87
CA GLN A 197 18.29 -5.11 11.42
C GLN A 197 19.14 -6.30 10.96
N PHE A 198 18.70 -6.95 9.89
CA PHE A 198 19.35 -8.07 9.24
C PHE A 198 19.65 -7.73 7.78
N ALA A 199 20.93 -7.54 7.44
CA ALA A 199 21.37 -7.18 6.09
C ALA A 199 21.72 -8.43 5.27
N VAL A 200 20.81 -8.88 4.40
CA VAL A 200 21.00 -10.13 3.66
C VAL A 200 22.07 -9.99 2.58
N PRO A 201 23.13 -10.83 2.58
CA PRO A 201 24.17 -10.78 1.56
C PRO A 201 23.60 -10.96 0.14
N SER A 202 24.14 -10.21 -0.82
CA SER A 202 23.77 -10.30 -2.23
C SER A 202 24.06 -11.67 -2.89
N GLY A 203 24.85 -12.52 -2.24
CA GLY A 203 25.17 -13.88 -2.68
C GLY A 203 24.24 -14.97 -2.14
N SER A 204 23.25 -14.62 -1.31
CA SER A 204 22.29 -15.58 -0.75
C SER A 204 21.34 -16.09 -1.82
N ALA A 205 20.98 -17.37 -1.76
CA ALA A 205 20.11 -18.03 -2.74
C ALA A 205 19.06 -18.95 -2.10
N HIS A 206 19.26 -19.35 -0.84
CA HIS A 206 18.39 -20.24 -0.10
C HIS A 206 18.04 -19.64 1.26
N ALA A 207 16.85 -19.95 1.81
CA ALA A 207 16.35 -19.36 3.04
C ALA A 207 17.35 -19.49 4.20
N GLU A 208 17.97 -20.66 4.33
CA GLU A 208 18.94 -21.00 5.37
C GLU A 208 20.32 -20.33 5.20
N ASP A 209 20.61 -19.68 4.07
CA ASP A 209 21.89 -18.99 3.85
C ASP A 209 22.09 -17.83 4.85
N PHE A 210 21.00 -17.29 5.38
CA PHE A 210 21.00 -16.39 6.54
C PHE A 210 19.96 -16.87 7.54
N GLN A 211 20.46 -17.43 8.64
CA GLN A 211 19.65 -17.84 9.79
C GLN A 211 20.04 -17.04 11.05
N PHE A 212 19.03 -16.59 11.80
CA PHE A 212 19.17 -16.00 13.12
C PHE A 212 18.29 -16.75 14.12
N SER A 213 18.88 -17.18 15.23
CA SER A 213 18.24 -18.10 16.18
C SER A 213 18.10 -17.46 17.56
N THR A 214 16.95 -17.69 18.18
CA THR A 214 16.71 -17.30 19.58
C THR A 214 17.52 -18.18 20.55
N PRO A 215 17.68 -17.74 21.81
CA PRO A 215 18.05 -18.65 22.90
C PRO A 215 17.03 -19.79 23.04
N ASP A 216 17.43 -20.84 23.78
CA ASP A 216 16.52 -21.91 24.19
C ASP A 216 15.39 -21.34 25.08
N ILE A 217 14.15 -21.58 24.68
CA ILE A 217 12.92 -21.19 25.38
C ILE A 217 12.38 -22.43 26.10
N PRO A 218 12.35 -22.45 27.44
CA PRO A 218 11.79 -23.57 28.19
C PRO A 218 10.30 -23.76 27.90
N VAL A 219 9.86 -25.01 27.77
CA VAL A 219 8.45 -25.34 27.50
C VAL A 219 7.90 -26.45 28.39
N MET A 220 6.60 -26.38 28.60
CA MET A 220 5.80 -27.52 29.02
C MET A 220 5.32 -28.27 27.77
N THR A 221 5.80 -29.50 27.57
CA THR A 221 5.58 -30.27 26.32
C THR A 221 4.11 -30.58 25.99
N ASP A 222 3.21 -30.42 26.96
CA ASP A 222 1.77 -30.64 26.81
C ASP A 222 0.95 -29.34 26.69
N HIS A 223 1.62 -28.18 26.65
CA HIS A 223 1.02 -26.86 26.48
C HIS A 223 1.14 -26.37 25.02
N GLU A 224 0.38 -25.33 24.69
CA GLU A 224 0.46 -24.61 23.41
C GLU A 224 1.08 -23.23 23.64
N TYR A 225 2.04 -22.86 22.79
CA TYR A 225 2.70 -21.56 22.84
C TYR A 225 2.31 -20.73 21.62
N GLU A 226 2.17 -19.42 21.82
CA GLU A 226 1.94 -18.46 20.73
C GLU A 226 3.17 -17.57 20.56
N VAL A 227 3.55 -17.36 19.31
CA VAL A 227 4.64 -16.49 18.88
C VAL A 227 4.01 -15.29 18.20
N ILE A 228 4.43 -14.09 18.61
CA ILE A 228 4.04 -12.83 17.98
C ILE A 228 5.30 -12.01 17.75
N PHE A 229 5.47 -11.48 16.54
CA PHE A 229 6.49 -10.47 16.29
C PHE A 229 6.06 -9.54 15.18
N PHE A 230 6.72 -8.39 15.10
CA PHE A 230 6.51 -7.44 14.03
C PHE A 230 7.77 -7.36 13.19
N ILE A 231 7.59 -7.41 11.88
CA ILE A 231 8.68 -7.39 10.90
C ILE A 231 8.34 -6.49 9.72
N LYS A 232 9.35 -5.79 9.20
CA LYS A 232 9.30 -5.08 7.92
C LYS A 232 10.58 -5.33 7.12
N SER A 233 10.61 -4.91 5.87
CA SER A 233 11.78 -4.93 5.01
C SER A 233 11.85 -3.70 4.10
N ASP A 234 13.05 -3.36 3.63
CA ASP A 234 13.33 -2.23 2.72
C ASP A 234 13.03 -2.53 1.24
N MET A 235 12.44 -3.69 0.96
CA MET A 235 11.89 -4.12 -0.32
C MET A 235 11.05 -5.38 -0.08
N PRO A 236 10.23 -5.86 -1.04
CA PRO A 236 9.48 -7.10 -0.86
C PRO A 236 10.45 -8.22 -0.48
N GLY A 237 10.16 -8.89 0.62
CA GLY A 237 11.02 -9.91 1.22
C GLY A 237 10.25 -11.21 1.43
N GLU A 238 10.97 -12.32 1.51
CA GLU A 238 10.42 -13.64 1.79
C GLU A 238 11.18 -14.29 2.95
N VAL A 239 10.42 -14.70 3.98
CA VAL A 239 10.97 -15.25 5.24
C VAL A 239 10.30 -16.58 5.54
N SER A 240 11.08 -17.54 6.05
CA SER A 240 10.55 -18.77 6.66
C SER A 240 11.00 -18.91 8.10
N ILE A 241 10.19 -19.56 8.92
CA ILE A 241 10.53 -19.92 10.29
C ILE A 241 10.78 -21.42 10.37
N SER A 242 11.87 -21.80 11.02
CA SER A 242 12.12 -23.18 11.43
C SER A 242 12.40 -23.23 12.93
N PHE A 243 12.44 -24.43 13.50
CA PHE A 243 12.62 -24.62 14.93
C PHE A 243 13.64 -25.70 15.23
N ASP A 244 14.26 -25.63 16.40
CA ASP A 244 14.89 -26.78 17.02
C ASP A 244 14.09 -27.17 18.26
N GLY A 245 13.87 -28.48 18.47
CA GLY A 245 13.16 -29.01 19.64
C GLY A 245 11.68 -29.34 19.41
N LEU A 246 11.21 -29.31 18.17
CA LEU A 246 9.88 -29.80 17.75
C LEU A 246 10.01 -31.19 17.08
N ASN A 247 8.92 -31.94 16.98
CA ASN A 247 8.92 -33.20 16.22
C ASN A 247 8.99 -32.95 14.70
N GLU A 248 8.37 -31.87 14.21
CA GLU A 248 8.55 -31.33 12.87
C GLU A 248 9.16 -29.92 12.95
N ASN A 249 10.41 -29.79 12.51
CA ASN A 249 11.20 -28.55 12.63
C ASN A 249 10.90 -27.52 11.53
N MET A 250 10.21 -27.93 10.46
CA MET A 250 9.71 -27.02 9.41
C MET A 250 8.22 -27.27 9.15
N PRO A 251 7.35 -26.97 10.13
CA PRO A 251 5.91 -27.13 9.94
C PRO A 251 5.40 -26.09 8.93
N LEU A 252 4.28 -26.39 8.27
CA LEU A 252 3.50 -25.33 7.60
C LEU A 252 2.84 -24.47 8.68
N ILE A 253 2.98 -23.15 8.56
CA ILE A 253 2.51 -22.19 9.56
C ILE A 253 1.50 -21.25 8.93
N ASP A 254 0.39 -21.03 9.60
CA ASP A 254 -0.54 -19.94 9.29
C ASP A 254 -0.01 -18.65 9.94
N TYR A 255 0.86 -17.95 9.21
CA TYR A 255 1.58 -16.77 9.72
C TYR A 255 0.67 -15.55 9.93
N ASN A 256 -0.47 -15.50 9.24
CA ASN A 256 -1.39 -14.36 9.22
C ASN A 256 -2.68 -14.61 10.01
N ASN A 257 -2.84 -15.80 10.60
CA ASN A 257 -4.06 -16.25 11.27
C ASN A 257 -5.31 -16.13 10.36
N ASP A 258 -5.14 -16.42 9.07
CA ASP A 258 -6.19 -16.36 8.04
C ASP A 258 -6.74 -17.75 7.65
N GLY A 259 -6.17 -18.80 8.23
CA GLY A 259 -6.52 -20.20 8.02
C GLY A 259 -5.69 -20.91 6.95
N GLU A 260 -4.75 -20.23 6.28
CA GLU A 260 -3.92 -20.80 5.21
C GLU A 260 -2.46 -20.97 5.66
N ALA A 261 -2.05 -22.23 5.89
CA ALA A 261 -0.69 -22.54 6.31
C ALA A 261 0.28 -22.62 5.13
N THR A 262 1.41 -21.89 5.22
CA THR A 262 2.44 -21.79 4.17
C THR A 262 3.83 -22.13 4.70
N GLU A 263 4.79 -22.35 3.80
CA GLU A 263 6.21 -22.52 4.16
C GLU A 263 6.85 -21.18 4.52
N THR A 264 6.49 -20.12 3.80
CA THR A 264 7.05 -18.76 3.91
C THR A 264 5.95 -17.70 4.03
N PHE A 265 6.31 -16.52 4.52
CA PHE A 265 5.49 -15.32 4.49
C PHE A 265 6.25 -14.16 3.84
N GLN A 266 5.50 -13.14 3.39
CA GLN A 266 6.03 -12.01 2.64
C GLN A 266 6.08 -10.73 3.49
N THR A 267 7.20 -10.02 3.43
CA THR A 267 7.39 -8.73 4.10
C THR A 267 7.45 -7.59 3.09
N ASP A 268 7.18 -6.37 3.55
CA ASP A 268 7.33 -5.14 2.79
C ASP A 268 7.70 -3.99 3.76
N PHE A 269 7.61 -2.75 3.30
CA PHE A 269 7.97 -1.54 4.04
C PHE A 269 7.17 -1.32 5.31
N ALA A 270 5.95 -1.85 5.37
CA ALA A 270 5.10 -1.70 6.53
C ALA A 270 5.45 -2.78 7.57
N TRP A 271 5.42 -2.38 8.85
CA TRP A 271 5.40 -3.33 9.94
C TRP A 271 4.20 -4.26 9.81
N LYS A 272 4.48 -5.56 9.70
CA LYS A 272 3.46 -6.63 9.69
C LYS A 272 3.53 -7.41 10.99
N GLU A 273 2.36 -7.68 11.58
CA GLU A 273 2.25 -8.67 12.64
C GLU A 273 2.38 -10.06 12.03
N ILE A 274 3.25 -10.89 12.60
CA ILE A 274 3.30 -12.33 12.37
C ILE A 274 2.89 -13.00 13.66
N ARG A 275 1.87 -13.85 13.59
CA ARG A 275 1.28 -14.53 14.74
C ARG A 275 0.98 -15.98 14.41
N PHE A 276 1.51 -16.90 15.19
CA PHE A 276 1.22 -18.32 15.02
C PHE A 276 1.40 -19.11 16.32
N ARG A 277 0.89 -20.35 16.34
CA ARG A 277 0.93 -21.24 17.50
C ARG A 277 1.72 -22.50 17.23
N ILE A 278 2.31 -23.04 18.28
CA ILE A 278 3.11 -24.26 18.27
C ILE A 278 2.81 -25.09 19.53
N SER A 279 2.77 -26.41 19.37
CA SER A 279 2.49 -27.35 20.47
C SER A 279 3.19 -28.72 20.32
N ASP A 280 4.00 -28.90 19.27
CA ASP A 280 4.57 -30.20 18.88
C ASP A 280 6.02 -30.40 19.39
N PHE A 281 6.23 -30.24 20.69
CA PHE A 281 7.58 -30.25 21.29
C PHE A 281 8.14 -31.67 21.47
N GLU A 282 9.40 -31.90 21.07
CA GLU A 282 10.16 -33.14 21.33
C GLU A 282 11.01 -33.03 22.61
N SER A 283 11.39 -31.80 23.01
CA SER A 283 12.22 -31.49 24.17
C SER A 283 11.54 -30.56 25.18
N ASP A 284 12.17 -30.36 26.35
CA ASP A 284 11.74 -29.43 27.40
C ASP A 284 12.10 -27.95 27.12
N SER A 285 12.66 -27.69 25.94
CA SER A 285 12.88 -26.36 25.37
C SER A 285 12.84 -26.41 23.85
N PHE A 286 12.69 -25.24 23.22
CA PHE A 286 12.84 -25.08 21.76
C PHE A 286 13.51 -23.74 21.42
N SER A 287 13.98 -23.58 20.19
CA SER A 287 14.45 -22.29 19.65
C SER A 287 13.73 -21.97 18.34
N LEU A 288 13.56 -20.68 18.06
CA LEU A 288 13.05 -20.18 16.78
C LEU A 288 14.21 -19.76 15.89
N ASN A 289 14.15 -20.17 14.62
CA ASN A 289 15.12 -19.84 13.59
C ASN A 289 14.44 -18.98 12.51
N PHE A 290 14.82 -17.72 12.42
CA PHE A 290 14.42 -16.82 11.34
C PHE A 290 15.34 -17.04 10.13
N ASN A 291 14.78 -17.44 8.99
CA ASN A 291 15.53 -17.73 7.76
C ASN A 291 15.25 -16.66 6.69
N PHE A 292 16.23 -15.79 6.46
CA PHE A 292 16.11 -14.59 5.61
C PHE A 292 16.78 -14.72 4.23
N GLY A 293 17.53 -15.79 3.99
CA GLY A 293 18.45 -15.89 2.84
C GLY A 293 17.79 -16.09 1.48
N ALA A 294 16.47 -16.28 1.42
CA ALA A 294 15.74 -16.58 0.19
C ALA A 294 15.79 -15.42 -0.82
N GLN A 295 15.93 -14.19 -0.32
CA GLN A 295 15.96 -13.00 -1.16
C GLN A 295 17.22 -12.17 -0.90
N PRO A 296 18.21 -12.19 -1.82
CA PRO A 296 19.47 -11.50 -1.63
C PRO A 296 19.32 -9.97 -1.65
N GLY A 297 20.04 -9.29 -0.76
CA GLY A 297 20.11 -7.83 -0.72
C GLY A 297 19.02 -7.14 0.10
N VAL A 298 18.04 -7.89 0.62
CA VAL A 298 16.97 -7.34 1.47
C VAL A 298 17.51 -7.03 2.87
N ASN A 299 17.12 -5.89 3.44
CA ASN A 299 17.27 -5.59 4.86
C ASN A 299 15.96 -5.82 5.59
N TYR A 300 15.93 -6.79 6.50
CA TYR A 300 14.78 -7.03 7.36
C TYR A 300 14.96 -6.32 8.70
N MET A 301 13.85 -5.88 9.30
CA MET A 301 13.84 -5.33 10.65
C MET A 301 12.78 -6.04 11.50
N ILE A 302 13.17 -6.51 12.68
CA ILE A 302 12.24 -7.05 13.69
C ILE A 302 12.21 -6.11 14.89
N ASP A 303 11.01 -5.75 15.35
CA ASP A 303 10.83 -4.90 16.53
C ASP A 303 11.15 -5.66 17.82
N ILE A 304 12.06 -5.13 18.64
CA ILE A 304 12.53 -5.81 19.86
C ILE A 304 11.46 -5.75 20.95
N THR A 305 10.72 -4.63 21.04
CA THR A 305 9.71 -4.41 22.06
C THR A 305 8.56 -5.40 21.91
N ASN A 306 8.12 -5.65 20.68
CA ASN A 306 6.94 -6.42 20.33
C ASN A 306 7.23 -7.84 19.80
N LEU A 307 8.39 -8.40 20.18
CA LEU A 307 8.71 -9.82 20.02
C LEU A 307 8.27 -10.61 21.27
N TYR A 308 7.36 -11.56 21.12
CA TYR A 308 6.74 -12.36 22.18
C TYR A 308 6.73 -13.85 21.84
N VAL A 309 7.00 -14.67 22.84
CA VAL A 309 6.71 -16.10 22.89
C VAL A 309 6.12 -16.39 24.26
N TYR A 310 4.94 -17.00 24.35
CA TYR A 310 4.30 -17.22 25.64
C TYR A 310 3.42 -18.47 25.67
N ASP A 311 3.39 -19.11 26.83
CA ASP A 311 2.52 -20.25 27.18
C ASP A 311 1.03 -19.82 27.24
N LEU A 312 0.16 -20.37 26.39
CA LEU A 312 -1.27 -20.04 26.38
C LEU A 312 -2.00 -20.53 27.65
N GLU A 313 -1.45 -21.53 28.32
CA GLU A 313 -1.90 -22.03 29.60
C GLU A 313 -1.19 -21.34 30.80
N GLY A 314 -0.32 -20.37 30.52
CA GLY A 314 0.42 -19.60 31.51
C GLY A 314 -0.47 -18.67 32.36
N GLU A 315 -0.03 -18.40 33.59
CA GLU A 315 -0.76 -17.50 34.49
C GLU A 315 -0.65 -16.04 34.01
N PRO A 316 -1.78 -15.32 33.84
CA PRO A 316 -1.75 -13.93 33.41
C PRO A 316 -0.96 -13.01 34.35
N MET A 317 -0.25 -12.04 33.77
CA MET A 317 0.38 -10.94 34.50
C MET A 317 -0.69 -10.15 35.27
N GLN A 318 -0.61 -10.17 36.60
CA GLN A 318 -1.43 -9.29 37.44
C GLN A 318 -0.74 -7.94 37.59
N ASN A 319 -1.21 -6.91 36.88
CA ASN A 319 -0.71 -5.54 37.04
C ASN A 319 -1.32 -4.90 38.29
N ASN A 320 -0.61 -4.97 39.42
CA ASN A 320 -1.06 -4.36 40.67
C ASN A 320 -0.91 -2.83 40.63
N LEU A 321 -2.02 -2.12 40.61
CA LEU A 321 -2.08 -0.65 40.58
C LEU A 321 -1.67 0.00 41.92
N VAL A 322 -1.48 -0.80 42.97
CA VAL A 322 -1.01 -0.37 44.27
C VAL A 322 0.50 -0.61 44.39
N ALA A 323 1.27 0.45 44.17
CA ALA A 323 2.72 0.40 44.38
C ALA A 323 3.06 0.12 45.85
N ASN A 324 3.99 -0.82 46.07
CA ASN A 324 4.47 -1.22 47.40
C ASN A 324 3.33 -1.61 48.37
N GLY A 325 2.32 -2.33 47.85
CA GLY A 325 1.22 -2.85 48.66
C GLY A 325 1.63 -3.94 49.67
N ASN A 326 2.84 -4.48 49.55
CA ASN A 326 3.49 -5.37 50.53
C ASN A 326 4.28 -4.63 51.62
N PHE A 327 4.37 -3.29 51.56
CA PHE A 327 4.93 -2.42 52.60
C PHE A 327 6.42 -2.58 52.95
N GLU A 328 7.20 -3.32 52.17
CA GLU A 328 8.61 -3.59 52.47
C GLU A 328 9.54 -2.41 52.19
N SER A 329 9.20 -1.56 51.21
CA SER A 329 10.04 -0.43 50.76
C SER A 329 9.67 0.92 51.40
N GLY A 330 8.87 0.93 52.48
CA GLY A 330 8.40 2.13 53.18
C GLY A 330 6.89 2.31 53.05
N THR A 331 6.35 3.52 53.31
CA THR A 331 4.93 3.76 53.08
C THR A 331 4.65 5.13 52.47
N GLY A 332 3.94 5.14 51.33
CA GLY A 332 3.33 6.33 50.72
C GLY A 332 1.87 6.55 51.15
N TRP A 333 1.40 5.79 52.15
CA TRP A 333 0.00 5.79 52.56
C TRP A 333 -0.23 6.80 53.70
N GLY A 334 -1.20 7.70 53.49
CA GLY A 334 -1.57 8.76 54.43
C GLY A 334 -2.89 8.48 55.13
N GLY A 335 -3.40 9.43 55.94
CA GLY A 335 -4.72 9.29 56.54
C GLY A 335 -5.04 10.32 57.63
N TRP A 336 -6.26 10.31 58.13
CA TRP A 336 -6.71 11.20 59.22
C TRP A 336 -7.81 10.56 60.07
N GLY A 337 -8.17 11.22 61.16
CA GLY A 337 -9.38 10.91 61.93
C GLY A 337 -9.15 10.45 63.37
N ASN A 338 -10.14 10.71 64.23
CA ASN A 338 -10.33 10.25 65.62
C ASN A 338 -9.08 10.14 66.53
N GLY A 339 -8.03 10.94 66.30
CA GLY A 339 -6.75 10.77 67.02
C GLY A 339 -6.07 9.42 66.77
N SER A 340 -6.40 8.73 65.67
CA SER A 340 -5.82 7.44 65.31
C SER A 340 -4.34 7.55 65.00
N THR A 341 -3.57 6.52 65.36
CA THR A 341 -2.17 6.36 64.96
C THR A 341 -2.05 5.34 63.83
N ARG A 342 -1.05 5.48 62.95
CA ARG A 342 -0.81 4.55 61.85
C ARG A 342 0.65 4.54 61.44
N GLY A 343 1.09 3.47 60.77
CA GLY A 343 2.46 3.33 60.30
C GLY A 343 2.76 1.91 59.86
N LEU A 344 4.05 1.57 59.79
CA LEU A 344 4.50 0.21 59.52
C LEU A 344 4.83 -0.51 60.83
N THR A 345 4.57 -1.81 60.88
CA THR A 345 5.02 -2.66 61.97
C THR A 345 6.54 -2.83 61.96
N GLU A 346 7.07 -3.42 63.02
CA GLU A 346 8.40 -4.03 62.97
C GLU A 346 8.41 -5.20 61.97
N ASP A 347 9.60 -5.53 61.47
CA ASP A 347 9.84 -6.66 60.58
C ASP A 347 9.52 -7.99 61.30
N GLY A 348 8.97 -8.96 60.57
CA GLY A 348 8.45 -10.23 61.09
C GLY A 348 7.03 -10.17 61.66
N LEU A 349 6.32 -9.05 61.50
CA LEU A 349 4.92 -8.88 61.97
C LEU A 349 3.90 -8.79 60.83
N GLY A 350 4.35 -8.89 59.58
CA GLY A 350 3.50 -9.04 58.41
C GLY A 350 2.78 -10.39 58.34
N PHE A 351 2.07 -10.59 57.24
CA PHE A 351 1.45 -11.86 56.92
C PHE A 351 2.51 -12.97 56.86
N GLY A 352 2.18 -14.16 57.39
CA GLY A 352 3.15 -15.28 57.49
C GLY A 352 4.18 -15.15 58.62
N ASN A 353 4.17 -14.06 59.41
CA ASN A 353 5.25 -13.67 60.34
C ASN A 353 6.56 -13.31 59.61
N GLU A 354 6.43 -12.76 58.40
CA GLU A 354 7.52 -12.26 57.57
C GLU A 354 7.25 -10.79 57.28
N GLY A 355 8.29 -9.98 57.08
CA GLY A 355 8.14 -8.61 56.60
C GLY A 355 7.34 -7.67 57.53
N LYS A 356 6.91 -6.55 56.97
CA LYS A 356 6.15 -5.50 57.66
C LYS A 356 4.70 -5.47 57.18
N ALA A 357 3.78 -5.09 58.06
CA ALA A 357 2.42 -4.74 57.70
C ALA A 357 2.14 -3.24 57.94
N PHE A 358 1.12 -2.70 57.28
CA PHE A 358 0.58 -1.38 57.59
C PHE A 358 -0.45 -1.49 58.72
N PHE A 359 -0.33 -0.68 59.77
CA PHE A 359 -1.29 -0.68 60.88
C PHE A 359 -2.03 0.65 61.04
N VAL A 360 -3.26 0.57 61.55
CA VAL A 360 -4.06 1.71 62.01
C VAL A 360 -4.69 1.39 63.36
N THR A 361 -4.42 2.20 64.38
CA THR A 361 -5.06 2.10 65.70
C THR A 361 -6.10 3.20 65.87
N ASN A 362 -7.37 2.83 65.91
CA ASN A 362 -8.49 3.73 66.19
C ASN A 362 -8.89 3.64 67.68
N PRO A 363 -8.83 4.74 68.46
CA PRO A 363 -9.08 4.70 69.91
C PRO A 363 -10.52 4.28 70.29
N SER A 364 -11.51 4.53 69.43
CA SER A 364 -12.92 4.21 69.71
C SER A 364 -13.77 4.21 68.43
N ILE A 365 -14.92 3.52 68.47
CA ILE A 365 -15.93 3.58 67.40
C ILE A 365 -16.46 5.01 67.28
N THR A 366 -16.55 5.51 66.05
CA THR A 366 -17.02 6.86 65.72
C THR A 366 -18.45 6.84 65.16
N SER A 367 -19.13 7.99 65.15
CA SER A 367 -20.51 8.10 64.65
C SER A 367 -20.66 7.91 63.13
N GLY A 368 -19.59 8.05 62.35
CA GLY A 368 -19.57 7.77 60.92
C GLY A 368 -18.38 6.87 60.56
N TYR A 369 -18.59 5.86 59.71
CA TYR A 369 -17.55 4.90 59.36
C TYR A 369 -16.33 5.55 58.68
N TRP A 370 -16.53 6.66 57.97
CA TRP A 370 -15.50 7.44 57.29
C TRP A 370 -14.68 8.35 58.21
N SER A 371 -14.96 8.38 59.53
CA SER A 371 -14.32 9.34 60.44
C SER A 371 -12.85 9.02 60.74
N VAL A 372 -12.37 7.85 60.33
CA VAL A 372 -10.98 7.41 60.37
C VAL A 372 -10.65 6.76 59.04
N GLN A 373 -9.68 7.30 58.30
CA GLN A 373 -9.36 6.85 56.96
C GLN A 373 -7.85 6.75 56.73
N THR A 374 -7.47 5.76 55.93
CA THR A 374 -6.17 5.67 55.28
C THR A 374 -6.36 5.82 53.78
N VAL A 375 -5.44 6.51 53.12
CA VAL A 375 -5.53 6.88 51.70
C VAL A 375 -4.25 6.49 50.97
N TYR A 376 -4.41 5.85 49.83
CA TYR A 376 -3.44 5.68 48.76
C TYR A 376 -3.89 6.51 47.55
N ASN A 377 -3.00 7.32 46.97
CA ASN A 377 -3.30 8.08 45.76
C ASN A 377 -2.68 7.35 44.57
N PHE A 378 -3.49 7.12 43.53
CA PHE A 378 -2.98 6.62 42.26
C PHE A 378 -2.23 7.74 41.53
N PRO A 379 -1.22 7.40 40.70
CA PRO A 379 -0.57 8.37 39.82
C PRO A 379 -1.57 9.05 38.87
N GLU A 380 -2.50 8.27 38.33
CA GLU A 380 -3.59 8.72 37.45
C GLU A 380 -4.95 8.16 37.93
N PRO A 381 -6.09 8.81 37.62
CA PRO A 381 -7.42 8.27 37.91
C PRO A 381 -7.66 6.92 37.25
N LEU A 382 -8.50 6.10 37.89
CA LEU A 382 -8.97 4.82 37.34
C LEU A 382 -10.01 5.05 36.22
N GLU A 383 -10.08 4.12 35.29
CA GLU A 383 -10.97 4.19 34.13
C GLU A 383 -12.44 3.97 34.52
N SER A 384 -13.32 4.81 33.98
CA SER A 384 -14.75 4.76 34.24
C SER A 384 -15.45 3.70 33.41
N GLY A 385 -16.35 2.94 34.04
CA GLY A 385 -17.00 1.78 33.45
C GLY A 385 -16.30 0.45 33.75
N GLU A 386 -15.02 0.50 34.15
CA GLU A 386 -14.22 -0.69 34.45
C GLU A 386 -14.48 -1.25 35.85
N THR A 387 -14.36 -2.57 35.98
CA THR A 387 -14.49 -3.26 37.27
C THR A 387 -13.12 -3.56 37.83
N TYR A 388 -12.88 -3.24 39.10
CA TYR A 388 -11.60 -3.49 39.76
C TYR A 388 -11.76 -4.47 40.93
N ILE A 389 -10.78 -5.36 41.08
CA ILE A 389 -10.66 -6.35 42.15
C ILE A 389 -9.59 -5.87 43.14
N LEU A 390 -10.01 -5.64 44.37
CA LEU A 390 -9.15 -5.34 45.51
C LEU A 390 -8.92 -6.61 46.32
N SER A 391 -7.66 -6.99 46.49
CA SER A 391 -7.25 -8.07 47.39
C SER A 391 -6.23 -7.60 48.43
N PHE A 392 -6.32 -8.13 49.66
CA PHE A 392 -5.38 -7.83 50.74
C PHE A 392 -5.52 -8.83 51.88
N TRP A 393 -4.50 -8.94 52.72
CA TRP A 393 -4.58 -9.61 54.01
C TRP A 393 -4.96 -8.61 55.10
N VAL A 394 -5.85 -9.00 56.00
CA VAL A 394 -6.27 -8.18 57.14
C VAL A 394 -6.29 -8.98 58.45
N LYS A 395 -5.90 -8.33 59.54
CA LYS A 395 -6.00 -8.83 60.92
C LYS A 395 -6.30 -7.68 61.87
N GLY A 396 -7.12 -7.92 62.89
CA GLY A 396 -7.38 -6.96 63.98
C GLY A 396 -6.83 -7.45 65.31
N ASP A 397 -6.73 -6.56 66.29
CA ASP A 397 -6.60 -6.94 67.71
C ASP A 397 -7.96 -7.22 68.37
N ALA A 398 -9.05 -6.94 67.65
CA ALA A 398 -10.44 -7.20 67.99
C ALA A 398 -11.24 -7.58 66.73
N GLU A 399 -12.48 -8.02 66.92
CA GLU A 399 -13.43 -8.22 65.82
C GLU A 399 -14.14 -6.91 65.47
N GLY A 400 -14.33 -6.64 64.17
CA GLY A 400 -15.03 -5.44 63.72
C GLY A 400 -15.13 -5.33 62.20
N ILE A 401 -15.44 -4.12 61.71
CA ILE A 401 -15.70 -3.86 60.28
C ILE A 401 -14.81 -2.71 59.80
N ILE A 402 -14.23 -2.89 58.61
CA ILE A 402 -13.63 -1.82 57.81
C ILE A 402 -14.31 -1.72 56.45
N ARG A 403 -14.14 -0.61 55.75
CA ARG A 403 -14.72 -0.40 54.41
C ARG A 403 -13.67 0.16 53.44
N PRO A 404 -13.28 -0.61 52.41
CA PRO A 404 -12.51 -0.09 51.30
C PRO A 404 -13.42 0.63 50.30
N GLU A 405 -12.94 1.74 49.71
CA GLU A 405 -13.65 2.49 48.67
C GLU A 405 -12.65 3.10 47.66
N LEU A 406 -13.09 3.31 46.42
CA LEU A 406 -12.42 4.16 45.43
C LEU A 406 -13.04 5.56 45.51
N GLN A 407 -12.24 6.62 45.64
CA GLN A 407 -12.76 7.95 45.95
C GLN A 407 -12.20 9.06 45.05
N SER A 408 -13.08 10.00 44.66
CA SER A 408 -12.73 11.22 43.93
C SER A 408 -12.36 12.39 44.87
N PRO A 409 -11.71 13.47 44.37
CA PRO A 409 -11.38 14.63 45.20
C PRO A 409 -12.57 15.29 45.90
N ASN A 410 -13.78 15.17 45.34
CA ASN A 410 -15.04 15.67 45.90
C ASN A 410 -15.68 14.76 46.97
N TYR A 411 -15.00 13.67 47.35
CA TYR A 411 -15.43 12.65 48.31
C TYR A 411 -16.56 11.72 47.86
N SER A 412 -17.04 11.81 46.62
CA SER A 412 -17.86 10.74 46.05
C SER A 412 -17.02 9.47 45.89
N SER A 413 -17.62 8.30 46.12
CA SER A 413 -16.89 7.04 46.14
C SER A 413 -17.69 5.85 45.62
N ASP A 414 -16.94 4.85 45.15
CA ASP A 414 -17.41 3.52 44.79
C ASP A 414 -16.92 2.54 45.86
N GLY A 415 -17.86 2.03 46.67
CA GLY A 415 -17.52 1.19 47.80
C GLY A 415 -17.42 -0.29 47.45
N PHE A 416 -16.39 -0.97 47.97
CA PHE A 416 -16.24 -2.42 47.86
C PHE A 416 -17.11 -3.20 48.88
N GLY A 417 -17.90 -2.50 49.69
CA GLY A 417 -18.74 -3.07 50.75
C GLY A 417 -18.06 -3.14 52.12
N GLN A 418 -18.65 -3.92 53.03
CA GLN A 418 -18.13 -4.13 54.38
C GLN A 418 -17.17 -5.32 54.42
N VAL A 419 -16.02 -5.14 55.07
CA VAL A 419 -15.02 -6.19 55.30
C VAL A 419 -14.95 -6.49 56.78
N ASN A 420 -15.28 -7.74 57.14
CA ASN A 420 -15.17 -8.23 58.52
C ASN A 420 -13.70 -8.53 58.86
N VAL A 421 -13.22 -7.93 59.95
CA VAL A 421 -11.89 -8.11 60.51
C VAL A 421 -11.99 -8.98 61.76
N GLY A 422 -11.16 -10.03 61.84
CA GLY A 422 -11.02 -10.90 63.01
C GLY A 422 -9.58 -10.88 63.55
N THR A 423 -9.33 -11.65 64.60
CA THR A 423 -8.02 -11.64 65.29
C THR A 423 -6.92 -12.47 64.61
N GLU A 424 -7.26 -13.16 63.52
CA GLU A 424 -6.34 -13.93 62.70
C GLU A 424 -6.22 -13.29 61.30
N TRP A 425 -5.07 -13.47 60.65
CA TRP A 425 -4.88 -13.03 59.27
C TRP A 425 -5.89 -13.71 58.34
N LYS A 426 -6.60 -12.91 57.57
CA LYS A 426 -7.57 -13.36 56.58
C LYS A 426 -7.35 -12.64 55.26
N ARG A 427 -7.33 -13.40 54.16
CA ARG A 427 -7.35 -12.84 52.81
C ARG A 427 -8.77 -12.33 52.50
N VAL A 428 -8.83 -11.10 52.01
CA VAL A 428 -10.04 -10.43 51.54
C VAL A 428 -9.87 -10.20 50.05
N GLU A 429 -10.92 -10.46 49.30
CA GLU A 429 -11.03 -10.19 47.87
C GLU A 429 -12.44 -9.67 47.61
N VAL A 430 -12.53 -8.45 47.08
CA VAL A 430 -13.76 -7.69 46.88
C VAL A 430 -13.64 -6.88 45.59
N GLN A 431 -14.75 -6.59 44.93
CA GLN A 431 -14.74 -5.85 43.66
C GLN A 431 -15.76 -4.70 43.65
N THR A 432 -15.49 -3.69 42.83
CA THR A 432 -16.43 -2.61 42.51
C THR A 432 -16.23 -2.13 41.09
N THR A 433 -17.26 -1.53 40.49
CA THR A 433 -17.18 -0.87 39.19
C THR A 433 -17.01 0.63 39.40
N VAL A 434 -16.06 1.24 38.70
CA VAL A 434 -15.83 2.68 38.72
C VAL A 434 -16.92 3.37 37.92
N ASN A 435 -17.57 4.39 38.50
CA ASN A 435 -18.67 5.12 37.84
C ASN A 435 -18.36 6.59 37.52
N ALA A 436 -17.10 7.01 37.68
CA ALA A 436 -16.66 8.37 37.43
C ALA A 436 -15.20 8.40 36.95
N ASP A 437 -14.90 9.33 36.04
CA ASP A 437 -13.58 9.46 35.38
C ASP A 437 -12.48 10.03 36.30
N ASP A 438 -12.80 10.39 37.54
CA ASP A 438 -11.90 11.07 38.48
C ASP A 438 -11.60 10.25 39.76
N ARG A 439 -11.80 8.92 39.74
CA ARG A 439 -11.47 8.02 40.86
C ARG A 439 -9.95 7.84 41.01
N GLY A 440 -9.32 8.78 41.70
CA GLY A 440 -7.85 8.82 41.91
C GLY A 440 -7.35 8.30 43.26
N ARG A 441 -8.19 7.72 44.12
CA ARG A 441 -7.79 7.29 45.47
C ARG A 441 -8.36 5.93 45.85
N LEU A 442 -7.53 5.08 46.45
CA LEU A 442 -7.97 3.93 47.24
C LEU A 442 -7.98 4.32 48.71
N ILE A 443 -9.12 4.15 49.38
CA ILE A 443 -9.28 4.47 50.80
C ILE A 443 -9.75 3.26 51.60
N PHE A 444 -9.32 3.20 52.86
CA PHE A 444 -9.87 2.28 53.86
C PHE A 444 -10.43 3.10 55.02
N SER A 445 -11.69 2.84 55.37
CA SER A 445 -12.40 3.49 56.46
C SER A 445 -12.52 2.57 57.67
N TYR A 446 -12.18 3.08 58.87
CA TYR A 446 -12.01 2.31 60.11
C TYR A 446 -12.93 2.79 61.26
N GLY A 447 -13.84 3.74 61.00
CA GLY A 447 -14.66 4.35 62.05
C GLY A 447 -15.58 3.38 62.81
N GLU A 448 -15.84 2.19 62.26
CA GLU A 448 -16.63 1.12 62.88
C GLU A 448 -15.77 0.10 63.66
N PHE A 449 -14.44 0.27 63.69
CA PHE A 449 -13.50 -0.59 64.40
C PHE A 449 -12.83 0.17 65.55
N ALA A 450 -12.86 -0.36 66.78
CA ALA A 450 -12.08 0.15 67.90
C ALA A 450 -10.94 -0.82 68.22
N GLY A 451 -9.70 -0.33 68.16
CA GLY A 451 -8.49 -1.15 68.25
C GLY A 451 -7.56 -0.94 67.06
N THR A 452 -6.65 -1.89 66.84
CA THR A 452 -5.66 -1.89 65.76
C THR A 452 -6.04 -2.85 64.64
N VAL A 453 -6.03 -2.36 63.40
CA VAL A 453 -6.14 -3.15 62.17
C VAL A 453 -4.80 -3.15 61.46
N TYR A 454 -4.39 -4.32 60.97
CA TYR A 454 -3.21 -4.56 60.17
C TYR A 454 -3.63 -4.96 58.75
N LEU A 455 -2.98 -4.39 57.74
CA LEU A 455 -3.14 -4.68 56.33
C LEU A 455 -1.80 -5.11 55.74
N ASP A 456 -1.83 -6.07 54.82
CA ASP A 456 -0.63 -6.54 54.12
C ASP A 456 -0.98 -7.06 52.70
N ASN A 457 0.00 -7.04 51.80
CA ASN A 457 -0.10 -7.42 50.39
C ASN A 457 -1.36 -6.88 49.69
N VAL A 458 -1.55 -5.55 49.77
CA VAL A 458 -2.68 -4.88 49.12
C VAL A 458 -2.46 -4.83 47.61
N SER A 459 -3.44 -5.29 46.86
CA SER A 459 -3.44 -5.30 45.40
C SER A 459 -4.76 -4.81 44.84
N LEU A 460 -4.71 -3.91 43.86
CA LEU A 460 -5.87 -3.51 43.06
C LEU A 460 -5.57 -3.81 41.59
N THR A 461 -6.44 -4.58 40.95
CA THR A 461 -6.30 -5.01 39.55
C THR A 461 -7.60 -4.74 38.78
N ASN A 462 -7.54 -4.50 37.47
CA ASN A 462 -8.75 -4.48 36.63
C ASN A 462 -9.26 -5.94 36.47
N ALA A 463 -10.57 -6.15 36.64
CA ALA A 463 -11.26 -7.43 36.54
C ALA A 463 -11.36 -7.96 35.11
N ALA A 464 -11.21 -7.09 34.10
CA ALA A 464 -11.05 -7.46 32.70
C ALA A 464 -9.63 -7.97 32.36
N GLY A 465 -8.85 -8.40 33.37
CA GLY A 465 -7.42 -8.73 33.23
C GLY A 465 -7.08 -9.66 32.05
N GLY A 466 -5.84 -9.74 31.59
CA GLY A 466 -4.60 -9.41 32.28
C GLY A 466 -3.71 -8.43 31.52
N GLY A 467 -2.43 -8.38 31.89
CA GLY A 467 -1.43 -7.37 31.51
C GLY A 467 -1.08 -7.19 30.02
N GLY A 468 -2.00 -7.47 29.10
CA GLY A 468 -1.91 -7.11 27.70
C GLY A 468 -2.39 -5.68 27.48
N SER A 469 -1.78 -5.00 26.52
CA SER A 469 -2.08 -3.62 26.12
C SER A 469 -2.34 -3.60 24.63
N THR A 470 -3.41 -2.94 24.20
CA THR A 470 -3.61 -2.58 22.80
C THR A 470 -3.01 -1.19 22.58
N THR A 471 -1.91 -1.12 21.86
CA THR A 471 -1.30 0.14 21.42
C THR A 471 -1.72 0.39 19.98
N ILE A 472 -2.43 1.49 19.74
CA ILE A 472 -2.71 1.96 18.37
C ILE A 472 -1.66 3.00 18.03
N LEU A 473 -0.72 2.63 17.17
CA LEU A 473 0.26 3.57 16.63
C LEU A 473 -0.34 4.26 15.40
N VAL A 474 -0.84 5.48 15.60
CA VAL A 474 -1.21 6.36 14.49
C VAL A 474 0.09 6.82 13.82
N ARG A 475 0.25 6.51 12.53
CA ARG A 475 1.39 7.00 11.75
C ARG A 475 1.29 8.52 11.62
N ASP A 476 2.34 9.23 12.03
CA ASP A 476 2.43 10.67 11.82
C ASP A 476 2.67 11.00 10.33
N ASP A 477 2.55 12.29 9.98
CA ASP A 477 2.69 12.71 8.59
C ASP A 477 4.08 12.39 8.03
N ALA A 478 5.13 12.51 8.84
CA ALA A 478 6.51 12.22 8.42
C ALA A 478 6.70 10.73 8.08
N THR A 479 6.15 9.84 8.91
CA THR A 479 6.17 8.39 8.68
C THR A 479 5.38 8.04 7.43
N LYS A 480 4.19 8.63 7.24
CA LYS A 480 3.39 8.42 6.03
C LYS A 480 4.13 8.87 4.78
N SER A 481 4.73 10.06 4.81
CA SER A 481 5.56 10.55 3.69
C SER A 481 6.70 9.60 3.36
N ALA A 482 7.42 9.10 4.37
CA ALA A 482 8.53 8.17 4.17
C ALA A 482 8.06 6.85 3.51
N ILE A 483 6.95 6.27 3.99
CA ILE A 483 6.38 5.04 3.42
C ILE A 483 5.97 5.23 1.95
N ILE A 484 5.28 6.34 1.64
CA ILE A 484 4.85 6.62 0.25
C ILE A 484 6.04 6.95 -0.65
N GLU A 485 7.07 7.60 -0.12
CA GLU A 485 8.30 7.87 -0.86
C GLU A 485 9.02 6.57 -1.25
N GLU A 486 9.16 5.67 -0.29
CA GLU A 486 9.83 4.38 -0.48
C GLU A 486 9.03 3.47 -1.43
N GLU A 487 7.70 3.45 -1.30
CA GLU A 487 6.83 2.71 -2.22
C GLU A 487 6.88 3.29 -3.65
N LEU A 488 6.94 4.63 -3.80
CA LEU A 488 7.13 5.28 -5.10
C LEU A 488 8.45 4.85 -5.74
N GLU A 489 9.54 4.84 -4.97
CA GLU A 489 10.86 4.37 -5.43
C GLU A 489 10.82 2.90 -5.83
N ARG A 490 10.27 2.02 -4.99
CA ARG A 490 10.12 0.60 -5.31
C ARG A 490 9.35 0.38 -6.60
N TYR A 491 8.20 1.02 -6.72
CA TYR A 491 7.33 0.85 -7.87
C TYR A 491 8.01 1.32 -9.16
N ILE A 492 8.53 2.55 -9.19
CA ILE A 492 9.19 3.09 -10.39
C ILE A 492 10.43 2.27 -10.74
N SER A 493 11.30 2.00 -9.76
CA SER A 493 12.52 1.23 -10.01
C SER A 493 12.23 -0.16 -10.56
N THR A 494 11.24 -0.86 -10.01
CA THR A 494 10.84 -2.20 -10.46
C THR A 494 10.26 -2.16 -11.87
N VAL A 495 9.29 -1.29 -12.13
CA VAL A 495 8.61 -1.23 -13.43
C VAL A 495 9.59 -0.83 -14.53
N VAL A 496 10.31 0.28 -14.35
CA VAL A 496 11.21 0.82 -15.38
C VAL A 496 12.34 -0.16 -15.69
N THR A 497 12.98 -0.74 -14.66
CA THR A 497 14.06 -1.73 -14.85
C THR A 497 13.56 -2.99 -15.58
N ALA A 498 12.33 -3.42 -15.30
CA ALA A 498 11.77 -4.63 -15.88
C ALA A 498 11.25 -4.45 -17.33
N THR A 499 11.18 -3.21 -17.84
CA THR A 499 10.63 -2.92 -19.17
C THR A 499 11.61 -2.14 -20.08
N PRO A 500 12.80 -2.68 -20.38
CA PRO A 500 13.86 -1.97 -21.11
C PRO A 500 13.57 -1.71 -22.61
N TYR A 501 12.38 -2.08 -23.10
CA TYR A 501 11.92 -1.80 -24.48
C TYR A 501 10.94 -0.63 -24.55
N VAL A 502 10.69 0.02 -23.42
CA VAL A 502 9.79 1.17 -23.31
C VAL A 502 10.64 2.43 -23.25
N ASP A 503 10.83 3.05 -24.42
CA ASP A 503 11.82 4.12 -24.61
C ASP A 503 11.26 5.53 -24.29
N ALA A 504 9.99 5.63 -23.88
CA ALA A 504 9.37 6.88 -23.47
C ALA A 504 8.19 6.64 -22.52
N TRP A 505 8.00 7.56 -21.57
CA TRP A 505 7.01 7.43 -20.50
C TRP A 505 6.29 8.74 -20.23
N ASP A 506 4.98 8.69 -19.96
CA ASP A 506 4.40 9.73 -19.09
C ASP A 506 4.76 9.37 -17.64
N VAL A 507 5.75 10.07 -17.08
CA VAL A 507 6.17 9.84 -15.70
C VAL A 507 5.07 10.27 -14.73
N VAL A 508 4.45 11.41 -15.02
CA VAL A 508 3.35 11.99 -14.24
C VAL A 508 2.19 12.30 -15.18
N ASN A 509 1.02 11.73 -14.90
CA ASN A 509 -0.20 11.95 -15.67
C ASN A 509 -1.20 12.80 -14.86
N GLU A 510 -1.82 13.75 -15.55
CA GLU A 510 -2.90 14.63 -15.08
C GLU A 510 -2.68 15.27 -13.70
N PRO A 511 -1.52 15.91 -13.46
CA PRO A 511 -1.23 16.48 -12.16
C PRO A 511 -2.06 17.74 -11.86
N MET A 512 -2.51 18.48 -12.86
CA MET A 512 -3.09 19.82 -12.67
C MET A 512 -4.59 19.76 -12.36
N ASP A 513 -5.01 20.54 -11.37
CA ASP A 513 -6.41 20.65 -10.97
C ASP A 513 -7.25 21.44 -11.98
N ASP A 514 -8.45 20.96 -12.33
CA ASP A 514 -9.31 21.63 -13.32
C ASP A 514 -9.93 22.92 -12.77
N GLY A 515 -10.23 22.97 -11.47
CA GLY A 515 -10.83 24.13 -10.79
C GLY A 515 -9.81 25.21 -10.40
N ASN A 516 -8.56 24.79 -10.18
CA ASN A 516 -7.43 25.61 -9.76
C ASN A 516 -6.25 25.34 -10.70
N PRO A 517 -6.23 25.93 -11.91
CA PRO A 517 -5.36 25.50 -13.02
C PRO A 517 -3.84 25.59 -12.79
N TYR A 518 -3.39 26.20 -11.69
CA TYR A 518 -1.99 26.35 -11.28
C TYR A 518 -1.63 25.52 -10.03
N GLU A 519 -2.59 24.78 -9.49
CA GLU A 519 -2.38 23.89 -8.35
C GLU A 519 -2.49 22.43 -8.78
N LEU A 520 -1.82 21.57 -8.02
CA LEU A 520 -1.89 20.13 -8.22
C LEU A 520 -3.20 19.57 -7.65
N LYS A 521 -3.69 18.49 -8.25
CA LYS A 521 -4.82 17.72 -7.74
C LYS A 521 -4.53 17.21 -6.33
N SER A 522 -5.55 17.20 -5.49
CA SER A 522 -5.47 16.86 -4.06
C SER A 522 -6.80 16.30 -3.64
N GLU A 523 -6.81 15.34 -2.73
CA GLU A 523 -8.03 14.84 -2.10
C GLU A 523 -8.83 16.00 -1.48
N ALA A 524 -8.13 16.96 -0.85
CA ALA A 524 -8.76 18.13 -0.22
C ALA A 524 -9.47 19.08 -1.22
N ARG A 525 -9.22 18.94 -2.52
CA ARG A 525 -9.88 19.70 -3.60
C ARG A 525 -10.91 18.87 -4.36
N ASP A 526 -10.93 17.56 -4.15
CA ASP A 526 -11.89 16.66 -4.78
C ASP A 526 -13.10 16.44 -3.87
N SER A 527 -14.29 16.67 -4.42
CA SER A 527 -15.54 16.47 -3.70
C SER A 527 -16.08 15.05 -3.81
N ASN A 528 -15.49 14.21 -4.66
CA ASN A 528 -15.95 12.88 -4.99
C ASN A 528 -14.79 11.94 -5.37
N VAL A 529 -13.91 11.70 -4.40
CA VAL A 529 -12.78 10.77 -4.52
C VAL A 529 -13.31 9.36 -4.84
N GLN A 530 -12.77 8.75 -5.89
CA GLN A 530 -13.09 7.38 -6.30
C GLN A 530 -12.22 6.34 -5.56
N ASP A 531 -12.68 5.08 -5.53
CA ASP A 531 -12.00 3.99 -4.82
C ASP A 531 -10.59 3.67 -5.38
N ASP A 532 -10.31 4.05 -6.63
CA ASP A 532 -9.02 3.85 -7.31
C ASP A 532 -8.17 5.12 -7.38
N GLU A 533 -8.54 6.17 -6.63
CA GLU A 533 -7.81 7.44 -6.58
C GLU A 533 -6.85 7.51 -5.38
N PHE A 534 -5.63 7.98 -5.64
CA PHE A 534 -4.58 8.23 -4.65
C PHE A 534 -3.75 9.45 -5.07
N TYR A 535 -3.72 10.48 -4.22
CA TYR A 535 -3.04 11.74 -4.55
C TYR A 535 -1.63 11.79 -3.95
N TRP A 536 -0.62 11.41 -4.73
CA TRP A 536 0.79 11.39 -4.31
C TRP A 536 1.27 12.68 -3.64
N GLN A 537 0.81 13.86 -4.11
CA GLN A 537 1.22 15.15 -3.56
C GLN A 537 0.70 15.42 -2.14
N ASP A 538 -0.37 14.76 -1.71
CA ASP A 538 -0.90 14.94 -0.36
C ASP A 538 0.03 14.34 0.71
N TYR A 539 0.92 13.41 0.30
CA TYR A 539 1.94 12.80 1.15
C TYR A 539 3.34 13.30 0.87
N LEU A 540 3.68 13.54 -0.41
CA LEU A 540 5.04 13.89 -0.84
C LEU A 540 5.20 15.38 -1.22
N GLY A 541 4.12 16.16 -1.16
CA GLY A 541 4.09 17.55 -1.60
C GLY A 541 4.31 17.71 -3.11
N LYS A 542 4.58 18.94 -3.56
CA LYS A 542 4.83 19.26 -4.98
C LYS A 542 6.05 18.51 -5.56
N ASP A 543 6.94 18.02 -4.70
CA ASP A 543 8.18 17.33 -5.07
C ASP A 543 7.97 15.87 -5.47
N TYR A 544 6.77 15.30 -5.34
CA TYR A 544 6.51 13.92 -5.78
C TYR A 544 6.89 13.71 -7.24
N ALA A 545 6.59 14.67 -8.13
CA ALA A 545 6.98 14.62 -9.53
C ALA A 545 8.51 14.71 -9.70
N VAL A 546 9.18 15.58 -8.92
CA VAL A 546 10.65 15.69 -8.95
C VAL A 546 11.29 14.33 -8.64
N LYS A 547 10.80 13.65 -7.60
CA LYS A 547 11.23 12.30 -7.23
C LYS A 547 10.92 11.32 -8.36
N ALA A 548 9.70 11.29 -8.87
CA ALA A 548 9.30 10.36 -9.94
C ALA A 548 10.17 10.51 -11.21
N PHE A 549 10.45 11.73 -11.65
CA PHE A 549 11.32 11.99 -12.81
C PHE A 549 12.77 11.58 -12.56
N ASN A 550 13.31 11.86 -11.36
CA ASN A 550 14.66 11.41 -11.00
C ASN A 550 14.77 9.89 -10.95
N LEU A 551 13.78 9.22 -10.36
CA LEU A 551 13.72 7.75 -10.30
C LEU A 551 13.60 7.16 -11.71
N ALA A 552 12.68 7.65 -12.54
CA ALA A 552 12.54 7.18 -13.92
C ALA A 552 13.84 7.36 -14.71
N ARG A 553 14.55 8.49 -14.53
CA ARG A 553 15.86 8.72 -15.16
C ARG A 553 16.96 7.80 -14.61
N GLN A 554 16.93 7.51 -13.31
CA GLN A 554 17.94 6.70 -12.62
C GLN A 554 17.87 5.22 -13.04
N TYR A 555 16.66 4.69 -13.19
CA TYR A 555 16.43 3.26 -13.48
C TYR A 555 16.16 2.98 -14.96
N GLY A 556 15.81 3.99 -15.74
CA GLY A 556 15.62 3.91 -17.19
C GLY A 556 16.92 3.96 -17.97
N GLU A 557 16.82 3.76 -19.28
CA GLU A 557 17.95 3.91 -20.18
C GLU A 557 18.27 5.40 -20.42
N PRO A 558 19.54 5.76 -20.68
CA PRO A 558 19.93 7.17 -20.82
C PRO A 558 19.21 7.93 -21.94
N GLU A 559 18.71 7.22 -22.95
CA GLU A 559 18.01 7.77 -24.11
C GLU A 559 16.49 7.82 -23.93
N ASP A 560 15.96 7.29 -22.81
CA ASP A 560 14.53 7.29 -22.54
C ASP A 560 13.99 8.72 -22.43
N LEU A 561 12.83 8.96 -23.01
CA LEU A 561 12.20 10.29 -23.00
C LEU A 561 11.07 10.37 -21.98
N LEU A 562 11.18 11.31 -21.06
CA LEU A 562 10.30 11.45 -19.91
C LEU A 562 9.34 12.63 -20.10
N PHE A 563 8.05 12.33 -20.10
CA PHE A 563 6.98 13.29 -20.32
C PHE A 563 6.14 13.53 -19.06
N ILE A 564 5.55 14.71 -18.98
CA ILE A 564 4.39 15.00 -18.15
C ILE A 564 3.17 15.16 -19.06
N ASN A 565 2.05 14.53 -18.75
CA ASN A 565 0.87 14.49 -19.63
C ASN A 565 -0.38 15.01 -18.92
N ASP A 566 -1.27 15.71 -19.64
CA ASP A 566 -2.53 16.21 -19.07
C ASP A 566 -3.59 16.48 -20.16
N TYR A 567 -4.84 16.58 -19.72
CA TYR A 567 -6.01 16.91 -20.53
C TYR A 567 -6.50 18.34 -20.30
N ASN A 568 -7.42 18.77 -21.16
CA ASN A 568 -8.05 20.10 -21.15
C ASN A 568 -7.11 21.29 -21.36
N LEU A 569 -5.86 21.07 -21.75
CA LEU A 569 -4.90 22.15 -22.00
C LEU A 569 -5.36 23.06 -23.16
N GLU A 570 -6.08 22.48 -24.11
CA GLU A 570 -6.72 23.11 -25.26
C GLU A 570 -8.06 23.80 -24.92
N TYR A 571 -8.71 23.42 -23.82
CA TYR A 571 -9.95 24.08 -23.36
C TYR A 571 -9.67 25.20 -22.37
N ASN A 572 -8.69 25.00 -21.49
CA ASN A 572 -8.26 25.91 -20.45
C ASN A 572 -6.78 26.27 -20.61
N LEU A 573 -6.52 27.38 -21.29
CA LEU A 573 -5.15 27.87 -21.52
C LEU A 573 -4.42 28.28 -20.23
N ASP A 574 -5.13 28.52 -19.13
CA ASP A 574 -4.47 28.76 -17.84
C ASP A 574 -3.98 27.43 -17.22
N LYS A 575 -4.68 26.30 -17.47
CA LYS A 575 -4.18 24.96 -17.12
C LYS A 575 -2.95 24.60 -17.94
N CYS A 576 -2.94 24.93 -19.23
CA CYS A 576 -1.75 24.80 -20.11
C CYS A 576 -0.55 25.59 -19.56
N LYS A 577 -0.75 26.82 -19.09
CA LYS A 577 0.33 27.58 -18.44
C LYS A 577 0.74 26.97 -17.10
N GLY A 578 -0.22 26.46 -16.32
CA GLY A 578 0.03 25.83 -15.03
C GLY A 578 0.92 24.59 -15.15
N ILE A 579 0.68 23.71 -16.13
CA ILE A 579 1.56 22.55 -16.35
C ILE A 579 2.96 22.98 -16.83
N ILE A 580 3.07 24.02 -17.66
CA ILE A 580 4.38 24.57 -18.07
C ILE A 580 5.13 25.12 -16.84
N GLU A 581 4.46 25.86 -15.97
CA GLU A 581 5.04 26.37 -14.71
C GLU A 581 5.45 25.22 -13.78
N TYR A 582 4.68 24.14 -13.74
CA TYR A 582 5.04 22.97 -12.95
C TYR A 582 6.25 22.23 -13.51
N VAL A 583 6.39 22.14 -14.84
CA VAL A 583 7.62 21.64 -15.49
C VAL A 583 8.81 22.49 -15.11
N GLU A 584 8.71 23.82 -15.20
CA GLU A 584 9.78 24.74 -14.78
C GLU A 584 10.14 24.54 -13.30
N TYR A 585 9.15 24.31 -12.44
CA TYR A 585 9.36 23.97 -11.03
C TYR A 585 10.15 22.67 -10.88
N ILE A 586 9.71 21.59 -11.53
CA ILE A 586 10.36 20.27 -11.46
C ILE A 586 11.84 20.38 -11.84
N GLU A 587 12.14 21.11 -12.91
CA GLU A 587 13.51 21.31 -13.37
C GLU A 587 14.33 22.21 -12.46
N SER A 588 13.70 23.22 -11.85
CA SER A 588 14.37 24.06 -10.85
C SER A 588 14.82 23.28 -9.61
N GLN A 589 14.18 22.14 -9.32
CA GLN A 589 14.54 21.23 -8.22
C GLN A 589 15.55 20.15 -8.64
N GLY A 590 15.99 20.13 -9.90
CA GLY A 590 17.09 19.28 -10.38
C GLY A 590 16.68 18.01 -11.13
N ALA A 591 15.38 17.78 -11.36
CA ALA A 591 14.90 16.74 -12.28
C ALA A 591 14.90 17.23 -13.73
N GLN A 592 14.78 16.31 -14.70
CA GLN A 592 14.72 16.65 -16.12
C GLN A 592 13.39 16.16 -16.71
N VAL A 593 12.65 17.07 -17.34
CA VAL A 593 11.45 16.77 -18.13
C VAL A 593 11.77 17.01 -19.61
N ASP A 594 11.66 15.98 -20.43
CA ASP A 594 12.00 16.08 -21.86
C ASP A 594 10.82 16.60 -22.69
N GLY A 595 9.59 16.28 -22.27
CA GLY A 595 8.40 16.61 -23.04
C GLY A 595 7.14 16.89 -22.23
N ILE A 596 6.19 17.53 -22.90
CA ILE A 596 4.83 17.76 -22.40
C ILE A 596 3.84 17.08 -23.36
N GLY A 597 3.05 16.16 -22.83
CA GLY A 597 1.93 15.53 -23.48
C GLY A 597 0.66 16.35 -23.35
N THR A 598 -0.12 16.42 -24.43
CA THR A 598 -1.49 16.93 -24.43
C THR A 598 -2.41 15.83 -24.94
N GLN A 599 -3.33 15.37 -24.09
CA GLN A 599 -4.20 14.23 -24.42
C GLN A 599 -5.06 14.53 -25.65
N MET A 600 -5.62 15.74 -25.75
CA MET A 600 -6.42 16.19 -26.88
C MET A 600 -7.72 15.38 -27.06
N HIS A 601 -8.44 15.13 -25.95
CA HIS A 601 -9.78 14.56 -25.95
C HIS A 601 -10.83 15.60 -26.38
N ILE A 602 -11.00 15.74 -27.70
CA ILE A 602 -11.76 16.84 -28.29
C ILE A 602 -13.07 16.39 -28.95
N SER A 603 -13.78 17.36 -29.52
CA SER A 603 -14.98 17.13 -30.31
C SER A 603 -14.98 18.03 -31.54
N ILE A 604 -15.95 17.83 -32.43
CA ILE A 604 -16.15 18.70 -33.61
C ILE A 604 -16.36 20.18 -33.26
N ASP A 605 -16.84 20.47 -32.04
CA ASP A 605 -17.17 21.82 -31.57
C ASP A 605 -15.99 22.50 -30.83
N SER A 606 -14.86 21.82 -30.67
CA SER A 606 -13.72 22.33 -29.91
C SER A 606 -13.11 23.58 -30.57
N ASP A 607 -12.67 24.52 -29.73
CA ASP A 607 -12.18 25.83 -30.15
C ASP A 607 -10.80 25.71 -30.83
N ARG A 608 -10.80 25.92 -32.15
CA ARG A 608 -9.63 25.78 -33.01
C ARG A 608 -8.54 26.80 -32.67
N GLU A 609 -8.91 28.02 -32.33
CA GLU A 609 -7.99 29.06 -31.92
C GLU A 609 -7.29 28.71 -30.61
N LYS A 610 -8.01 28.15 -29.63
CA LYS A 610 -7.39 27.68 -28.38
C LYS A 610 -6.47 26.48 -28.61
N ILE A 611 -6.83 25.51 -29.45
CA ILE A 611 -5.94 24.39 -29.82
C ILE A 611 -4.63 24.94 -30.41
N ALA A 612 -4.72 25.88 -31.36
CA ALA A 612 -3.54 26.50 -31.95
C ALA A 612 -2.71 27.29 -30.94
N GLU A 613 -3.34 28.02 -30.02
CA GLU A 613 -2.65 28.77 -28.97
C GLU A 613 -1.97 27.86 -27.95
N MET A 614 -2.63 26.76 -27.55
CA MET A 614 -2.04 25.74 -26.69
C MET A 614 -0.77 25.17 -27.34
N PHE A 615 -0.78 24.82 -28.62
CA PHE A 615 0.44 24.36 -29.30
C PHE A 615 1.56 25.41 -29.32
N ARG A 616 1.24 26.71 -29.45
CA ARG A 616 2.26 27.77 -29.35
C ARG A 616 2.84 27.89 -27.95
N LEU A 617 2.01 27.78 -26.92
CA LEU A 617 2.44 27.81 -25.52
C LEU A 617 3.35 26.61 -25.20
N LEU A 618 2.93 25.40 -25.58
CA LEU A 618 3.72 24.19 -25.41
C LEU A 618 5.05 24.27 -26.18
N ALA A 619 5.04 24.73 -27.43
CA ALA A 619 6.27 24.95 -28.19
C ALA A 619 7.21 25.98 -27.52
N ALA A 620 6.66 27.06 -26.95
CA ALA A 620 7.44 28.10 -26.29
C ALA A 620 8.16 27.61 -25.01
N SER A 621 7.73 26.50 -24.40
CA SER A 621 8.43 25.86 -23.28
C SER A 621 9.80 25.28 -23.67
N GLY A 622 10.06 25.07 -24.97
CA GLY A 622 11.28 24.42 -25.46
C GLY A 622 11.29 22.89 -25.31
N LYS A 623 10.22 22.30 -24.77
CA LYS A 623 10.07 20.85 -24.59
C LYS A 623 9.62 20.13 -25.86
N LEU A 624 9.82 18.81 -25.91
CA LEU A 624 9.10 17.97 -26.85
C LEU A 624 7.59 18.10 -26.59
N VAL A 625 6.79 18.11 -27.64
CA VAL A 625 5.33 18.15 -27.54
C VAL A 625 4.79 16.87 -28.15
N LYS A 626 3.96 16.13 -27.40
CA LYS A 626 3.26 14.94 -27.89
C LYS A 626 1.76 15.18 -27.83
N VAL A 627 1.05 14.93 -28.94
CA VAL A 627 -0.40 14.71 -28.85
C VAL A 627 -0.57 13.26 -28.43
N SER A 628 -0.96 13.02 -27.19
CA SER A 628 -0.82 11.70 -26.54
C SER A 628 -2.04 10.81 -26.66
N GLU A 629 -3.24 11.35 -26.81
CA GLU A 629 -4.48 10.55 -26.71
C GLU A 629 -5.60 11.05 -27.66
N LEU A 630 -5.27 11.40 -28.90
CA LEU A 630 -6.21 12.07 -29.80
C LEU A 630 -7.46 11.23 -30.08
N ASP A 631 -8.62 11.79 -29.72
CA ASP A 631 -9.93 11.38 -30.19
C ASP A 631 -10.79 12.62 -30.48
N VAL A 632 -11.72 12.50 -31.44
CA VAL A 632 -12.58 13.62 -31.88
C VAL A 632 -14.02 13.16 -31.88
N ARG A 633 -14.76 13.42 -30.81
CA ARG A 633 -16.18 13.08 -30.73
C ARG A 633 -17.04 13.88 -31.71
N THR A 634 -18.07 13.24 -32.23
CA THR A 634 -19.08 13.90 -33.07
C THR A 634 -20.17 14.61 -32.28
N ASN A 635 -20.30 14.35 -30.97
CA ASN A 635 -21.39 14.83 -30.11
C ASN A 635 -22.78 14.50 -30.66
N ALA A 636 -22.91 13.42 -31.45
CA ALA A 636 -24.15 13.02 -32.10
C ALA A 636 -24.44 11.54 -31.86
N ASP A 637 -25.69 11.23 -31.48
CA ASP A 637 -26.15 9.84 -31.25
C ASP A 637 -26.14 8.99 -32.54
N GLU A 638 -26.37 9.63 -33.69
CA GLU A 638 -26.28 9.03 -35.02
C GLU A 638 -25.65 10.06 -35.99
N PRO A 639 -24.33 10.05 -36.20
CA PRO A 639 -23.66 11.08 -36.99
C PRO A 639 -24.04 10.98 -38.47
N THR A 640 -24.53 12.09 -39.02
CA THR A 640 -24.81 12.22 -40.45
C THR A 640 -23.50 12.30 -41.26
N PRO A 641 -23.53 12.10 -42.59
CA PRO A 641 -22.33 12.29 -43.42
C PRO A 641 -21.69 13.69 -43.26
N GLU A 642 -22.49 14.74 -43.02
CA GLU A 642 -21.97 16.10 -42.78
C GLU A 642 -21.22 16.20 -41.44
N VAL A 643 -21.75 15.55 -40.39
CA VAL A 643 -21.09 15.49 -39.07
C VAL A 643 -19.78 14.68 -39.15
N LEU A 644 -19.76 13.59 -39.93
CA LEU A 644 -18.54 12.82 -40.17
C LEU A 644 -17.47 13.61 -40.95
N GLU A 645 -17.88 14.52 -41.83
CA GLU A 645 -16.96 15.43 -42.51
C GLU A 645 -16.42 16.50 -41.54
N GLN A 646 -17.24 17.03 -40.64
CA GLN A 646 -16.77 17.95 -39.59
C GLN A 646 -15.76 17.29 -38.65
N GLN A 647 -15.98 16.02 -38.30
CA GLN A 647 -14.99 15.20 -37.58
C GLN A 647 -13.70 15.06 -38.38
N ALA A 648 -13.79 14.77 -39.68
CA ALA A 648 -12.64 14.67 -40.56
C ALA A 648 -11.85 15.99 -40.65
N ASP A 649 -12.55 17.11 -40.74
CA ASP A 649 -11.96 18.47 -40.76
C ASP A 649 -11.28 18.84 -39.45
N MET A 650 -11.77 18.33 -38.32
CA MET A 650 -11.13 18.55 -37.01
C MET A 650 -9.86 17.70 -36.87
N TYR A 651 -9.89 16.42 -37.26
CA TYR A 651 -8.69 15.58 -37.30
C TYR A 651 -7.58 16.18 -38.17
N ARG A 652 -7.93 16.64 -39.39
CA ARG A 652 -7.00 17.35 -40.29
C ARG A 652 -6.41 18.57 -39.60
N PHE A 653 -7.27 19.39 -39.01
CA PHE A 653 -6.86 20.64 -38.38
C PHE A 653 -5.90 20.45 -37.21
N VAL A 654 -6.11 19.43 -36.37
CA VAL A 654 -5.17 19.14 -35.27
C VAL A 654 -3.77 18.87 -35.82
N VAL A 655 -3.66 18.02 -36.85
CA VAL A 655 -2.36 17.71 -37.50
C VAL A 655 -1.76 18.98 -38.11
N GLU A 656 -2.50 19.70 -38.95
CA GLU A 656 -2.00 20.93 -39.59
C GLU A 656 -1.60 22.00 -38.57
N SER A 657 -2.37 22.16 -37.48
CA SER A 657 -2.09 23.11 -36.41
C SER A 657 -0.83 22.72 -35.62
N TYR A 658 -0.65 21.43 -35.33
CA TYR A 658 0.55 20.92 -34.70
C TYR A 658 1.79 21.17 -35.57
N LEU A 659 1.69 20.89 -36.88
CA LEU A 659 2.77 21.16 -37.86
C LEU A 659 3.03 22.66 -38.06
N ALA A 660 2.03 23.52 -37.92
CA ALA A 660 2.20 24.95 -38.08
C ALA A 660 2.80 25.64 -36.85
N ASN A 661 2.47 25.16 -35.64
CA ASN A 661 2.77 25.87 -34.40
C ASN A 661 3.89 25.24 -33.55
N VAL A 662 4.17 23.94 -33.70
CA VAL A 662 5.26 23.26 -32.96
C VAL A 662 6.49 23.12 -33.87
N PRO A 663 7.70 23.58 -33.49
CA PRO A 663 8.92 23.37 -34.28
C PRO A 663 9.22 21.89 -34.51
N LYS A 664 9.83 21.56 -35.65
CA LYS A 664 10.01 20.18 -36.10
C LYS A 664 10.78 19.32 -35.11
N GLU A 665 11.84 19.86 -34.54
CA GLU A 665 12.70 19.25 -33.52
C GLU A 665 11.99 19.03 -32.17
N GLN A 666 10.86 19.71 -31.94
CA GLN A 666 10.03 19.54 -30.75
C GLN A 666 8.87 18.56 -30.99
N ARG A 667 8.70 18.01 -32.19
CA ARG A 667 7.56 17.14 -32.50
C ARG A 667 7.87 15.69 -32.17
N TYR A 668 7.48 15.24 -30.99
CA TYR A 668 7.63 13.82 -30.64
C TYR A 668 6.67 12.94 -31.45
N GLY A 669 5.39 13.30 -31.52
CA GLY A 669 4.41 12.37 -32.10
C GLY A 669 2.96 12.75 -31.91
N ILE A 670 2.10 11.99 -32.60
CA ILE A 670 0.65 11.98 -32.42
C ILE A 670 0.23 10.53 -32.17
N THR A 671 -0.35 10.25 -31.01
CA THR A 671 -1.02 8.98 -30.71
C THR A 671 -2.52 9.14 -30.88
N VAL A 672 -3.14 8.23 -31.62
CA VAL A 672 -4.60 8.16 -31.79
C VAL A 672 -5.18 7.22 -30.74
N TRP A 673 -5.98 7.78 -29.82
CA TRP A 673 -6.68 7.01 -28.77
C TRP A 673 -7.98 6.41 -29.29
N GLY A 674 -8.73 7.23 -30.03
CA GLY A 674 -9.90 6.80 -30.80
C GLY A 674 -9.49 6.05 -32.06
N ILE A 675 -8.97 4.82 -31.95
CA ILE A 675 -8.72 4.01 -33.13
C ILE A 675 -10.05 3.75 -33.83
N SER A 676 -10.98 3.07 -33.17
CA SER A 676 -12.34 2.88 -33.66
C SER A 676 -13.35 3.68 -32.85
N ASP A 677 -14.55 3.83 -33.40
CA ASP A 677 -15.73 4.18 -32.61
C ASP A 677 -15.94 3.14 -31.49
N SER A 678 -16.47 3.60 -30.35
CA SER A 678 -16.56 2.81 -29.13
C SER A 678 -17.85 1.98 -29.06
N PRO A 679 -17.81 0.71 -28.63
CA PRO A 679 -19.02 -0.01 -28.27
C PRO A 679 -19.68 0.57 -27.01
N GLU A 680 -20.96 0.30 -26.82
CA GLU A 680 -21.79 0.72 -25.66
C GLU A 680 -21.24 0.27 -24.30
N ASN A 681 -20.40 -0.77 -24.28
CA ASN A 681 -19.80 -1.32 -23.06
C ASN A 681 -18.31 -0.97 -22.93
N ALA A 682 -17.79 -0.03 -23.72
CA ALA A 682 -16.42 0.44 -23.58
C ALA A 682 -16.22 1.13 -22.23
N SER A 683 -15.04 0.97 -21.63
CA SER A 683 -14.67 1.69 -20.41
C SER A 683 -14.36 3.17 -20.66
N TRP A 684 -14.06 3.54 -21.90
CA TRP A 684 -13.78 4.90 -22.33
C TRP A 684 -14.70 5.30 -23.49
N LEU A 685 -15.39 6.44 -23.34
CA LEU A 685 -16.31 7.00 -24.33
C LEU A 685 -17.32 5.97 -24.86
N ALA A 686 -18.04 5.29 -23.96
CA ALA A 686 -19.02 4.26 -24.33
C ALA A 686 -20.06 4.76 -25.35
N GLY A 687 -20.22 4.03 -26.45
CA GLY A 687 -21.19 4.34 -27.52
C GLY A 687 -20.83 5.56 -28.39
N GLU A 688 -19.68 6.18 -28.20
CA GLU A 688 -19.29 7.38 -28.95
C GLU A 688 -18.75 7.05 -30.35
N TYR A 689 -18.83 8.06 -31.22
CA TYR A 689 -18.28 8.03 -32.58
C TYR A 689 -17.06 8.94 -32.68
N GLN A 690 -15.92 8.49 -32.15
CA GLN A 690 -14.72 9.30 -32.00
C GLN A 690 -13.57 8.92 -32.92
N GLY A 691 -13.64 7.75 -33.57
CA GLY A 691 -12.45 7.13 -34.16
C GLY A 691 -12.18 7.42 -35.64
N LEU A 692 -10.99 7.04 -36.10
CA LEU A 692 -10.63 7.03 -37.53
C LEU A 692 -11.30 5.87 -38.28
N TRP A 693 -11.62 4.80 -37.56
CA TRP A 693 -12.40 3.67 -38.02
C TRP A 693 -13.77 3.62 -37.34
N ASP A 694 -14.77 3.04 -38.00
CA ASP A 694 -16.05 2.71 -37.35
C ASP A 694 -15.90 1.49 -36.44
N ILE A 695 -16.96 1.15 -35.69
CA ILE A 695 -16.99 -0.01 -34.79
C ILE A 695 -16.76 -1.36 -35.49
N ASN A 696 -16.97 -1.43 -36.81
CA ASN A 696 -16.71 -2.62 -37.64
C ASN A 696 -15.32 -2.58 -38.31
N LEU A 697 -14.49 -1.60 -37.95
CA LEU A 697 -13.17 -1.35 -38.49
C LEU A 697 -13.16 -0.97 -39.98
N ASN A 698 -14.25 -0.41 -40.50
CA ASN A 698 -14.24 0.30 -41.78
C ASN A 698 -13.67 1.69 -41.59
N ARG A 699 -12.91 2.19 -42.56
CA ARG A 699 -12.33 3.54 -42.48
C ARG A 699 -13.40 4.60 -42.65
N LYS A 700 -13.36 5.64 -41.83
CA LYS A 700 -14.25 6.80 -41.90
C LYS A 700 -13.64 7.93 -42.76
N PRO A 701 -14.41 8.97 -43.13
CA PRO A 701 -13.87 10.18 -43.75
C PRO A 701 -12.70 10.78 -42.94
N ALA A 702 -12.75 10.66 -41.61
CA ALA A 702 -11.68 11.05 -40.70
C ALA A 702 -10.33 10.37 -41.03
N TYR A 703 -10.32 9.07 -41.37
CA TYR A 703 -9.09 8.37 -41.80
C TYR A 703 -8.46 9.05 -43.02
N LYS A 704 -9.28 9.36 -44.02
CA LYS A 704 -8.82 10.01 -45.25
C LYS A 704 -8.22 11.39 -44.94
N SER A 705 -8.94 12.25 -44.23
CA SER A 705 -8.47 13.61 -43.93
C SER A 705 -7.23 13.61 -43.03
N PHE A 706 -7.15 12.68 -42.07
CA PHE A 706 -5.96 12.52 -41.24
C PHE A 706 -4.75 12.05 -42.08
N ALA A 707 -4.92 11.07 -42.96
CA ALA A 707 -3.86 10.60 -43.86
C ALA A 707 -3.36 11.69 -44.82
N GLU A 708 -4.27 12.51 -45.36
CA GLU A 708 -3.90 13.66 -46.19
C GLU A 708 -3.09 14.69 -45.42
N ALA A 709 -3.48 15.01 -44.18
CA ALA A 709 -2.73 15.94 -43.33
C ALA A 709 -1.34 15.41 -42.97
N LEU A 710 -1.22 14.10 -42.71
CA LEU A 710 0.08 13.46 -42.46
C LEU A 710 1.00 13.49 -43.69
N SER A 711 0.45 13.61 -44.91
CA SER A 711 1.23 13.66 -46.16
C SER A 711 2.10 14.91 -46.29
N ASP A 712 1.79 15.94 -45.50
CA ASP A 712 2.55 17.19 -45.44
C ASP A 712 3.78 17.09 -44.51
N MET A 713 4.01 15.93 -43.88
CA MET A 713 5.13 15.68 -42.95
C MET A 713 6.41 15.21 -43.64
#